data_AF-A0A1I7TDJ1-F1
#
_entry.id   AF-A0A1I7TDJ1-F1
#
_cell.length_a   1.000
_cell.length_b   1.000
_cell.length_c   1.000
_cell.angle_alpha   90.00
_cell.angle_beta   90.00
_cell.angle_gamma   90.00
#
_symmetry.space_group_name_H-M   'P 1'
#
loop_
_entity.id
_entity.type
_entity.pdbx_description
1 polymer ?
#
loop_
_entity_poly.entity_id
_entity_poly.type
_entity_poly.pdbx_seq_one_letter_code
_entity_poly.pdbx_strand_id
1 'polypeptide(L)'
;MHDPIVPYPATGATQPPKSSRLCSKFSYNMIREVHKRRYLLQPIALEVFSSDGRNYLLAFPKKIRDRVFDKLTSMAINLSSGGSDSLGGQKANVAIEATGRGASLLSSLIGQQSVTQRWLSGHISNFQYLMHLNTLAGRCYNDLSQYPIFPWVLADYTSPQLDFTNISTFRDFSKPMGAQSPDRLEQFLKRFREWDDPSGETPPYMYGTHYSSAMIVVSYLVRLEPFTQQFLSLQGGHFDLADRMFHSVGDAWTSASRNNMADVKELIPEFFTLPEMFTNSNHFDLGVKQNGVPVNDVLLPVWCHGDPREFIRLHRQALESDYVSSHLHEWIDLIFGYKQNGEEAVKNNNLFHHLFYEGSVDFERIDDPLTRNATIGFVNNFGQIPTQLFKKPHPQKKVNILEGFSNTAGVTTSRLFYHAIHNMTPPQAPFKELRSAVGSIHQNEKIGVVALEQNKVLLGTNRYITWGLPDRSVRMGQIDTDKSVCVHEMCEVDEMTCAAAGDETTLFCGNTSGCITVWKVNNKPLSMKKLSVLNGHSDAITCLVSSQSHAVLVSASRDLTVLVWHLSELFLIRQLPKHPHAVLAVAVNDATGDIATACATLLHLWTLNGQLLAVLNTCDVAPAIDPQQMIISLAFSTMNEWDNDNVIMCGTSDGTVKIYSCVVFENDGSLSDQPAFENSTSSLMLENSDKSSGGAAIAARLEKQRKRLKNSSTNITSSSISGSGSVSVTSSGPASPSSGNKTTKSEEGETKFVRVLVQRTALTMHTAFNRPDNVHPAPITAIAPSRDHRSLYVGDGIGRVWCWQGGEGGGRADHWVQDVMRQRCDDCEHKFTLADRKHHCRNCGQIFCSTCSRFESHITRMNISRPVRVCRKCFLRLQQSS
;
A
#
# COMPACT_ATOMS: atom_id res chain seq x y z
N MET A 1 -16.71 14.23 -6.43
CA MET A 1 -15.78 15.20 -5.83
C MET A 1 -16.29 16.59 -6.12
N HIS A 2 -16.15 17.52 -5.16
CA HIS A 2 -16.40 18.93 -5.43
C HIS A 2 -15.30 19.45 -6.37
N ASP A 3 -15.64 20.39 -7.26
CA ASP A 3 -14.62 21.08 -8.03
C ASP A 3 -13.65 21.75 -7.05
N PRO A 4 -12.32 21.57 -7.19
CA PRO A 4 -11.36 22.29 -6.37
C PRO A 4 -11.61 23.78 -6.52
N ILE A 5 -11.35 24.53 -5.45
CA ILE A 5 -11.61 25.96 -5.42
C ILE A 5 -10.60 26.68 -6.31
N VAL A 6 -10.87 26.71 -7.61
CA VAL A 6 -10.14 27.55 -8.57
C VAL A 6 -10.91 28.87 -8.65
N PRO A 7 -10.27 30.02 -8.35
CA PRO A 7 -10.90 31.31 -8.58
C PRO A 7 -11.37 31.42 -10.03
N TYR A 8 -12.62 31.79 -10.29
CA TYR A 8 -13.12 32.01 -11.66
C TYR A 8 -12.28 33.02 -12.49
N PRO A 9 -11.57 34.01 -11.90
CA PRO A 9 -10.63 34.83 -12.67
C PRO A 9 -9.42 34.04 -13.19
N ALA A 10 -8.99 32.99 -12.47
CA ALA A 10 -7.87 32.14 -12.86
C ALA A 10 -8.21 31.21 -14.04
N THR A 11 -9.50 31.00 -14.34
CA THR A 11 -9.97 30.26 -15.53
C THR A 11 -10.25 31.19 -16.72
N GLY A 12 -9.83 32.45 -16.66
CA GLY A 12 -10.11 33.45 -17.70
C GLY A 12 -11.57 33.92 -17.75
N ALA A 13 -12.41 33.55 -16.79
CA ALA A 13 -13.81 33.96 -16.74
C ALA A 13 -13.97 35.35 -16.10
N THR A 14 -14.73 36.24 -16.74
CA THR A 14 -15.01 37.60 -16.24
C THR A 14 -16.21 37.66 -15.29
N GLN A 15 -16.99 36.58 -15.20
CA GLN A 15 -18.13 36.44 -14.30
C GLN A 15 -18.14 35.03 -13.68
N PRO A 16 -18.63 34.88 -12.43
CA PRO A 16 -18.82 33.57 -11.83
C PRO A 16 -19.81 32.75 -12.69
N PRO A 17 -19.57 31.44 -12.90
CA PRO A 17 -20.50 30.59 -13.62
C PRO A 17 -21.88 30.62 -12.96
N LYS A 18 -22.96 30.60 -13.76
CA LYS A 18 -24.35 30.48 -13.24
C LYS A 18 -24.51 29.13 -12.55
N SER A 19 -24.13 29.03 -11.27
CA SER A 19 -24.18 27.78 -10.53
C SER A 19 -25.63 27.44 -10.15
N SER A 20 -26.07 26.22 -10.44
CA SER A 20 -26.99 25.54 -9.54
C SER A 20 -26.40 25.64 -8.12
N ARG A 21 -27.12 26.18 -7.14
CA ARG A 21 -26.61 26.30 -5.77
C ARG A 21 -26.24 24.90 -5.26
N LEU A 22 -24.95 24.59 -5.21
CA LEU A 22 -24.44 23.36 -4.60
C LEU A 22 -24.73 23.43 -3.09
N CYS A 23 -25.54 22.50 -2.59
CA CYS A 23 -25.87 22.40 -1.18
C CYS A 23 -25.15 21.17 -0.61
N SER A 24 -24.26 21.39 0.36
CA SER A 24 -23.62 20.33 1.13
C SER A 24 -24.10 20.38 2.57
N LYS A 25 -24.42 19.23 3.15
CA LYS A 25 -24.89 19.10 4.53
C LYS A 25 -24.14 17.98 5.22
N PHE A 26 -23.56 18.27 6.38
CA PHE A 26 -22.94 17.29 7.26
C PHE A 26 -23.38 17.51 8.71
N SER A 27 -23.37 16.45 9.51
CA SER A 27 -23.74 16.51 10.93
C SER A 27 -22.58 17.02 11.78
N TYR A 28 -22.86 17.84 12.80
CA TYR A 28 -21.83 18.23 13.78
C TYR A 28 -21.20 17.04 14.50
N ASN A 29 -21.94 15.94 14.65
CA ASN A 29 -21.41 14.71 15.27
C ASN A 29 -20.38 14.00 14.40
N MET A 30 -20.39 14.25 13.09
CA MET A 30 -19.41 13.69 12.16
C MET A 30 -18.13 14.53 12.08
N ILE A 31 -18.15 15.78 12.59
CA ILE A 31 -16.95 16.62 12.59
C ILE A 31 -15.93 16.01 13.54
N ARG A 32 -14.80 15.62 12.97
CA ARG A 32 -13.67 15.01 13.66
C ARG A 32 -12.60 16.04 13.98
N GLU A 33 -12.26 16.89 13.02
CA GLU A 33 -11.22 17.91 13.16
C GLU A 33 -11.62 19.19 12.41
N VAL A 34 -11.17 20.34 12.90
CA VAL A 34 -11.30 21.62 12.22
C VAL A 34 -9.97 22.34 12.30
N HIS A 35 -9.42 22.73 11.15
CA HIS A 35 -8.12 23.38 11.06
C HIS A 35 -8.25 24.76 10.44
N LYS A 36 -7.50 25.74 10.97
CA LYS A 36 -7.35 27.04 10.32
C LYS A 36 -6.45 26.89 9.09
N ARG A 37 -6.88 27.46 7.96
CA ARG A 37 -6.17 27.40 6.68
C ARG A 37 -6.00 28.78 6.07
N ARG A 38 -5.10 28.83 5.09
CA ARG A 38 -4.98 29.95 4.18
C ARG A 38 -5.69 29.67 2.87
N TYR A 39 -6.11 30.73 2.22
CA TYR A 39 -6.57 30.72 0.84
C TYR A 39 -5.99 31.95 0.16
N LEU A 40 -5.29 31.76 -0.97
CA LEU A 40 -4.53 32.81 -1.65
C LEU A 40 -3.56 33.54 -0.70
N LEU A 41 -2.77 32.78 0.07
CA LEU A 41 -1.86 33.29 1.11
C LEU A 41 -2.51 34.11 2.24
N GLN A 42 -3.84 34.23 2.29
CA GLN A 42 -4.55 34.95 3.34
C GLN A 42 -5.13 34.00 4.39
N PRO A 43 -5.05 34.30 5.70
CA PRO A 43 -5.56 33.46 6.77
C PRO A 43 -7.09 33.58 6.89
N ILE A 44 -7.82 33.16 5.87
CA ILE A 44 -9.26 33.37 5.74
C ILE A 44 -10.07 32.08 5.52
N ALA A 45 -9.44 30.91 5.59
CA ALA A 45 -10.09 29.63 5.34
C ALA A 45 -10.11 28.70 6.55
N LEU A 46 -11.02 27.74 6.55
CA LEU A 46 -11.09 26.61 7.47
C LEU A 46 -11.17 25.31 6.68
N GLU A 47 -10.54 24.25 7.18
CA GLU A 47 -10.74 22.90 6.68
C GLU A 47 -11.42 22.04 7.74
N VAL A 48 -12.55 21.45 7.39
CA VAL A 48 -13.37 20.63 8.27
C VAL A 48 -13.26 19.18 7.83
N PHE A 49 -12.80 18.30 8.72
CA PHE A 49 -12.66 16.86 8.48
C PHE A 49 -13.81 16.11 9.13
N SER A 50 -14.43 15.23 8.37
CA SER A 50 -15.56 14.40 8.76
C SER A 50 -15.11 12.97 9.09
N SER A 51 -15.88 12.26 9.90
CA SER A 51 -15.61 10.89 10.34
C SER A 51 -15.69 9.85 9.21
N ASP A 52 -16.35 10.19 8.10
CA ASP A 52 -16.46 9.39 6.88
C ASP A 52 -15.30 9.60 5.89
N GLY A 53 -14.23 10.27 6.32
CA GLY A 53 -13.04 10.53 5.51
C GLY A 53 -13.13 11.76 4.61
N ARG A 54 -14.28 12.42 4.53
CA ARG A 54 -14.45 13.66 3.73
C ARG A 54 -13.83 14.86 4.43
N ASN A 55 -13.36 15.82 3.64
CA ASN A 55 -12.94 17.12 4.13
C ASN A 55 -13.50 18.26 3.26
N TYR A 56 -13.74 19.41 3.89
CA TYR A 56 -14.29 20.59 3.23
C TYR A 56 -13.41 21.79 3.52
N LEU A 57 -12.86 22.41 2.47
CA LEU A 57 -12.19 23.71 2.55
C LEU A 57 -13.22 24.82 2.36
N LEU A 58 -13.33 25.72 3.34
CA LEU A 58 -14.28 26.82 3.36
C LEU A 58 -13.50 28.13 3.48
N ALA A 59 -13.57 28.99 2.45
CA ALA A 59 -13.00 30.33 2.48
C ALA A 59 -14.05 31.36 2.91
N PHE A 60 -13.65 32.33 3.74
CA PHE A 60 -14.51 33.35 4.30
C PHE A 60 -14.00 34.76 4.00
N PRO A 61 -14.85 35.80 4.06
CA PRO A 61 -14.38 37.17 4.18
C PRO A 61 -13.51 37.37 5.44
N LYS A 62 -12.57 38.33 5.39
CA LYS A 62 -11.73 38.69 6.55
C LYS A 62 -12.59 38.94 7.80
N LYS A 63 -12.08 38.58 8.98
CA LYS A 63 -12.72 38.70 10.32
C LYS A 63 -13.90 37.75 10.60
N ILE A 64 -14.38 36.97 9.63
CA ILE A 64 -15.48 36.00 9.84
C ILE A 64 -14.97 34.62 10.26
N ARG A 65 -13.85 34.17 9.64
CA ARG A 65 -13.27 32.83 9.84
C ARG A 65 -13.19 32.41 11.30
N ASP A 66 -12.64 33.25 12.18
CA ASP A 66 -12.44 32.90 13.59
C ASP A 66 -13.76 32.71 14.34
N ARG A 67 -14.79 33.53 14.05
CA ARG A 67 -16.13 33.33 14.64
C ARG A 67 -16.75 32.00 14.23
N VAL A 68 -16.56 31.60 12.96
CA VAL A 68 -17.07 30.32 12.45
C VAL A 68 -16.30 29.16 13.08
N PHE A 69 -14.97 29.29 13.21
CA PHE A 69 -14.12 28.31 13.87
C PHE A 69 -14.56 28.05 15.31
N ASP A 70 -14.73 29.11 16.10
CA ASP A 70 -15.18 29.02 17.50
C ASP A 70 -16.55 28.34 17.59
N LYS A 71 -17.46 28.68 16.67
CA LYS A 71 -18.80 28.10 16.64
C LYS A 71 -18.75 26.60 16.28
N LEU A 72 -18.03 26.21 15.24
CA LEU A 72 -17.87 24.79 14.84
C LEU A 72 -17.25 23.96 15.97
N THR A 73 -16.17 24.47 16.55
CA THR A 73 -15.44 23.81 17.64
C THR A 73 -16.33 23.64 18.88
N SER A 74 -17.21 24.61 19.18
CA SER A 74 -18.16 24.50 20.29
C SER A 74 -19.27 23.46 20.07
N MET A 75 -19.58 23.11 18.82
CA MET A 75 -20.69 22.20 18.48
C MET A 75 -20.22 20.77 18.16
N ALA A 76 -18.94 20.59 17.81
CA ALA A 76 -18.38 19.28 17.47
C ALA A 76 -17.99 18.52 18.75
N ILE A 77 -18.95 17.75 19.27
CA ILE A 77 -18.87 17.02 20.55
C ILE A 77 -17.70 16.00 20.58
N ASN A 78 -17.30 15.47 19.42
CA ASN A 78 -16.31 14.40 19.27
C ASN A 78 -14.84 14.87 19.11
N LEU A 79 -14.57 16.19 19.10
CA LEU A 79 -13.20 16.73 19.01
C LEU A 79 -12.28 16.32 20.17
N SER A 80 -12.85 15.88 21.30
CA SER A 80 -12.12 15.58 22.54
C SER A 80 -11.72 14.11 22.74
N SER A 81 -12.27 13.17 21.95
CA SER A 81 -12.15 11.72 22.17
C SER A 81 -11.22 10.98 21.20
N GLY A 82 -10.80 11.57 20.08
CA GLY A 82 -10.14 10.85 18.95
C GLY A 82 -8.62 10.96 18.84
N GLY A 83 -7.88 11.11 19.94
CA GLY A 83 -6.45 11.47 19.92
C GLY A 83 -5.47 10.46 19.29
N SER A 84 -5.85 9.18 19.12
CA SER A 84 -4.99 8.14 18.54
C SER A 84 -5.08 8.04 17.02
N ASP A 85 -6.27 8.26 16.46
CA ASP A 85 -6.55 7.98 15.05
C ASP A 85 -6.58 9.25 14.18
N SER A 86 -6.38 10.44 14.78
CA SER A 86 -6.26 11.70 14.06
C SER A 86 -5.16 11.60 13.00
N LEU A 87 -5.35 12.25 11.85
CA LEU A 87 -4.37 12.27 10.74
C LEU A 87 -2.99 12.79 11.18
N GLY A 88 -2.89 13.43 12.36
CA GLY A 88 -1.65 13.80 13.02
C GLY A 88 -1.43 13.23 14.44
N GLY A 89 -2.25 12.29 14.92
CA GLY A 89 -2.18 11.72 16.28
C GLY A 89 -1.94 12.75 17.39
N GLN A 90 -2.61 13.90 17.30
CA GLN A 90 -2.64 14.95 18.32
C GLN A 90 -4.08 15.38 18.56
N LYS A 91 -4.41 15.73 19.81
CA LYS A 91 -5.68 16.39 20.14
C LYS A 91 -5.71 17.77 19.47
N ALA A 92 -6.86 18.13 18.89
CA ALA A 92 -7.12 19.34 18.10
C ALA A 92 -6.89 20.70 18.81
N ASN A 93 -6.33 20.73 20.02
CA ASN A 93 -6.17 21.94 20.83
C ASN A 93 -4.71 22.28 21.22
N VAL A 94 -3.69 21.66 20.61
CA VAL A 94 -2.31 22.13 20.81
C VAL A 94 -1.96 23.14 19.73
N ALA A 95 -2.10 24.42 20.07
CA ALA A 95 -1.53 25.49 19.28
C ALA A 95 0.00 25.30 19.20
N ILE A 96 0.53 25.11 17.99
CA ILE A 96 1.98 25.14 17.74
C ILE A 96 2.55 26.57 17.91
N GLU A 97 1.68 27.57 18.08
CA GLU A 97 2.05 28.98 18.29
C GLU A 97 2.49 29.36 19.73
N ALA A 98 2.87 28.40 20.58
CA ALA A 98 3.46 28.70 21.88
C ALA A 98 4.97 28.44 21.95
N THR A 99 5.73 28.83 20.92
CA THR A 99 7.19 29.00 21.01
C THR A 99 7.56 30.29 21.73
N GLY A 100 7.06 30.45 22.96
CA GLY A 100 7.27 31.61 23.80
C GLY A 100 6.78 31.36 25.21
N ARG A 101 7.63 30.73 26.04
CA ARG A 101 7.50 30.54 27.49
C ARG A 101 6.28 29.70 27.94
N GLY A 102 6.51 28.41 28.21
CA GLY A 102 5.70 27.63 29.16
C GLY A 102 5.04 26.33 28.66
N ALA A 103 4.77 26.17 27.37
CA ALA A 103 4.03 25.00 26.87
C ALA A 103 4.87 23.70 26.75
N SER A 104 6.20 23.80 26.81
CA SER A 104 7.11 22.64 26.71
C SER A 104 7.12 21.74 27.96
N LEU A 105 6.58 22.19 29.09
CA LEU A 105 6.57 21.41 30.34
C LEU A 105 5.34 20.51 30.48
N LEU A 106 4.17 20.94 29.97
CA LEU A 106 2.91 20.21 30.16
C LEU A 106 2.76 18.98 29.24
N SER A 107 3.36 18.98 28.04
CA SER A 107 3.38 17.81 27.15
C SER A 107 4.25 16.67 27.68
N SER A 108 5.31 17.00 28.43
CA SER A 108 6.18 16.00 29.10
C SER A 108 5.51 15.31 30.29
N LEU A 109 4.53 15.97 30.93
CA LEU A 109 3.84 15.46 32.12
C LEU A 109 2.71 14.45 31.79
N ILE A 110 2.34 14.29 30.51
CA ILE A 110 1.25 13.40 30.07
C ILE A 110 1.78 12.13 29.35
N GLY A 111 3.10 11.94 29.25
CA GLY A 111 3.69 10.74 28.65
C GLY A 111 3.42 10.55 27.14
N GLN A 112 2.89 11.57 26.47
CA GLN A 112 2.60 11.54 25.02
C GLN A 112 3.79 12.12 24.25
N GLN A 113 4.45 11.28 23.45
CA GLN A 113 5.53 11.72 22.55
C GLN A 113 4.97 12.62 21.44
N SER A 114 5.70 13.69 21.10
CA SER A 114 5.36 14.52 19.92
C SER A 114 5.44 13.68 18.63
N VAL A 115 4.75 14.13 17.57
CA VAL A 115 4.77 13.43 16.26
C VAL A 115 6.19 13.32 15.72
N THR A 116 6.99 14.38 15.85
CA THR A 116 8.43 14.35 15.53
C THR A 116 9.15 13.29 16.34
N GLN A 117 8.89 13.17 17.65
CA GLN A 117 9.52 12.13 18.48
C GLN A 117 9.10 10.72 18.08
N ARG A 118 7.84 10.52 17.68
CA ARG A 118 7.34 9.25 17.13
C ARG A 118 8.01 8.90 15.81
N TRP A 119 8.24 9.88 14.94
CA TRP A 119 9.00 9.69 13.69
C TRP A 119 10.46 9.35 13.98
N LEU A 120 11.12 10.10 14.87
CA LEU A 120 12.51 9.87 15.28
C LEU A 120 12.72 8.47 15.90
N SER A 121 11.70 7.93 16.57
CA SER A 121 11.72 6.59 17.17
C SER A 121 11.19 5.48 16.27
N GLY A 122 10.78 5.78 15.03
CA GLY A 122 10.30 4.80 14.06
C GLY A 122 8.86 4.31 14.26
N HIS A 123 8.07 4.96 15.11
CA HIS A 123 6.64 4.62 15.31
C HIS A 123 5.75 5.11 14.16
N ILE A 124 6.21 6.08 13.37
CA ILE A 124 5.54 6.53 12.14
C ILE A 124 6.55 6.58 10.99
N SER A 125 6.06 6.29 9.79
CA SER A 125 6.87 6.26 8.57
C SER A 125 7.27 7.67 8.10
N ASN A 126 8.26 7.75 7.21
CA ASN A 126 8.69 9.01 6.60
C ASN A 126 7.55 9.66 5.82
N PHE A 127 6.75 8.89 5.09
CA PHE A 127 5.57 9.40 4.37
C PHE A 127 4.49 9.93 5.30
N GLN A 128 4.15 9.21 6.37
CA GLN A 128 3.19 9.71 7.37
C GLN A 128 3.67 11.02 7.98
N TYR A 129 4.98 11.13 8.24
CA TYR A 129 5.57 12.35 8.76
C TYR A 129 5.51 13.51 7.77
N LEU A 130 5.82 13.26 6.49
CA LEU A 130 5.70 14.26 5.42
C LEU A 130 4.26 14.73 5.21
N MET A 131 3.29 13.81 5.23
CA MET A 131 1.87 14.16 5.17
C MET A 131 1.49 15.06 6.35
N HIS A 132 1.95 14.73 7.56
CA HIS A 132 1.70 15.53 8.75
C HIS A 132 2.27 16.95 8.64
N LEU A 133 3.54 17.09 8.20
CA LEU A 133 4.16 18.40 8.00
C LEU A 133 3.42 19.22 6.94
N ASN A 134 3.00 18.61 5.84
CA ASN A 134 2.18 19.26 4.81
C ASN A 134 0.86 19.79 5.40
N THR A 135 0.13 18.97 6.16
CA THR A 135 -1.11 19.39 6.84
C THR A 135 -0.88 20.56 7.81
N LEU A 136 0.20 20.51 8.61
CA LEU A 136 0.55 21.60 9.52
C LEU A 136 0.93 22.89 8.77
N ALA A 137 1.62 22.76 7.64
CA ALA A 137 1.97 23.88 6.77
C ALA A 137 0.78 24.45 5.99
N GLY A 138 -0.43 23.93 6.20
CA GLY A 138 -1.67 24.40 5.57
C GLY A 138 -1.93 23.83 4.17
N ARG A 139 -1.18 22.79 3.75
CA ARG A 139 -1.39 22.10 2.47
C ARG A 139 -2.58 21.14 2.55
N CYS A 140 -3.36 21.05 1.48
CA CYS A 140 -4.51 20.15 1.41
C CYS A 140 -4.86 19.76 -0.03
N TYR A 141 -5.63 18.68 -0.19
CA TYR A 141 -6.10 18.18 -1.48
C TYR A 141 -7.22 19.03 -2.12
N ASN A 142 -7.91 19.85 -1.32
CA ASN A 142 -9.04 20.68 -1.78
C ASN A 142 -8.62 21.96 -2.52
N ASP A 143 -7.34 22.34 -2.44
CA ASP A 143 -6.76 23.49 -3.13
C ASP A 143 -5.48 23.05 -3.84
N LEU A 144 -5.54 22.90 -5.16
CA LEU A 144 -4.42 22.47 -6.00
C LEU A 144 -3.22 23.44 -5.96
N SER A 145 -3.46 24.72 -5.66
CA SER A 145 -2.37 25.71 -5.49
C SER A 145 -1.62 25.52 -4.17
N GLN A 146 -2.24 24.81 -3.22
CA GLN A 146 -1.70 24.45 -1.91
C GLN A 146 -1.62 22.93 -1.71
N TYR A 147 -1.34 22.18 -2.78
CA TYR A 147 -1.24 20.73 -2.73
C TYR A 147 -0.07 20.24 -1.87
N PRO A 148 -0.16 19.06 -1.22
CA PRO A 148 0.96 18.46 -0.50
C PRO A 148 2.19 18.27 -1.38
N ILE A 149 3.37 18.52 -0.81
CA ILE A 149 4.67 18.44 -1.49
C ILE A 149 5.48 17.29 -0.91
N PHE A 150 6.04 16.49 -1.80
CA PHE A 150 6.95 15.41 -1.48
C PHE A 150 8.28 15.61 -2.21
N PRO A 151 9.40 15.16 -1.63
CA PRO A 151 10.68 15.24 -2.31
C PRO A 151 10.74 14.24 -3.46
N TRP A 152 11.45 14.59 -4.53
CA TRP A 152 12.14 13.55 -5.31
C TRP A 152 13.00 12.69 -4.37
N VAL A 153 13.04 11.37 -4.54
CA VAL A 153 13.86 10.50 -3.67
C VAL A 153 15.02 9.90 -4.44
N LEU A 154 14.72 9.33 -5.60
CA LEU A 154 15.70 8.68 -6.46
C LEU A 154 16.31 9.70 -7.44
N ALA A 155 17.56 9.46 -7.80
CA ALA A 155 18.29 10.10 -8.89
C ALA A 155 18.56 9.15 -10.06
N ASP A 156 18.39 7.83 -9.86
CA ASP A 156 18.61 6.80 -10.86
C ASP A 156 17.29 6.27 -11.45
N TYR A 157 17.02 6.67 -12.68
CA TYR A 157 15.87 6.24 -13.49
C TYR A 157 16.30 5.47 -14.74
N THR A 158 17.58 5.06 -14.81
CA THR A 158 18.19 4.48 -16.02
C THR A 158 18.75 3.08 -15.80
N SER A 159 19.17 2.75 -14.58
CA SER A 159 19.74 1.42 -14.30
C SER A 159 18.70 0.32 -14.44
N PRO A 160 19.12 -0.91 -14.82
CA PRO A 160 18.23 -2.06 -14.94
C PRO A 160 17.72 -2.57 -13.58
N GLN A 161 18.43 -2.27 -12.49
CA GLN A 161 18.05 -2.60 -11.12
C GLN A 161 18.36 -1.43 -10.20
N LEU A 162 17.56 -1.29 -9.16
CA LEU A 162 17.69 -0.22 -8.17
C LEU A 162 18.49 -0.73 -6.96
N ASP A 163 19.63 -0.11 -6.69
CA ASP A 163 20.50 -0.47 -5.57
C ASP A 163 20.39 0.56 -4.43
N PHE A 164 19.70 0.20 -3.36
CA PHE A 164 19.55 1.07 -2.19
C PHE A 164 20.82 1.21 -1.33
N THR A 165 21.88 0.46 -1.61
CA THR A 165 23.18 0.65 -0.95
C THR A 165 24.01 1.74 -1.61
N ASN A 166 23.72 2.05 -2.87
CA ASN A 166 24.46 3.04 -3.62
C ASN A 166 23.92 4.44 -3.34
N ILE A 167 24.76 5.31 -2.77
CA ILE A 167 24.40 6.70 -2.46
C ILE A 167 24.00 7.47 -3.73
N SER A 168 24.61 7.17 -4.89
CA SER A 168 24.29 7.86 -6.14
C SER A 168 22.90 7.54 -6.69
N THR A 169 22.24 6.50 -6.16
CA THR A 169 20.85 6.16 -6.49
C THR A 169 19.87 7.18 -5.92
N PHE A 170 20.25 7.90 -4.86
CA PHE A 170 19.42 8.89 -4.21
C PHE A 170 19.79 10.31 -4.64
N ARG A 171 18.81 11.22 -4.56
CA ARG A 171 19.09 12.65 -4.70
C ARG A 171 19.82 13.21 -3.47
N ASP A 172 20.39 14.40 -3.62
CA ASP A 172 20.96 15.15 -2.50
C ASP A 172 19.85 15.91 -1.76
N PHE A 173 19.51 15.49 -0.53
CA PHE A 173 18.44 16.07 0.27
C PHE A 173 18.78 17.45 0.83
N SER A 174 20.07 17.78 0.96
CA SER A 174 20.55 19.06 1.44
C SER A 174 20.39 20.20 0.44
N LYS A 175 20.06 19.87 -0.82
CA LYS A 175 19.95 20.81 -1.93
C LYS A 175 18.53 20.87 -2.50
N PRO A 176 18.04 22.07 -2.87
CA PRO A 176 16.81 22.20 -3.64
C PRO A 176 17.00 21.66 -5.07
N MET A 177 15.90 21.45 -5.80
CA MET A 177 15.94 20.89 -7.16
C MET A 177 16.88 21.68 -8.08
N GLY A 178 16.80 23.01 -8.08
CA GLY A 178 17.67 23.88 -8.89
C GLY A 178 19.17 23.68 -8.66
N ALA A 179 19.57 23.16 -7.49
CA ALA A 179 20.95 22.97 -7.07
C ALA A 179 21.47 21.52 -7.20
N GLN A 180 20.67 20.58 -7.69
CA GLN A 180 21.08 19.18 -7.84
C GLN A 180 22.28 18.99 -8.78
N SER A 181 22.43 19.87 -9.78
CA SER A 181 23.51 19.81 -10.77
C SER A 181 24.39 21.07 -10.70
N PRO A 182 25.73 20.93 -10.54
CA PRO A 182 26.62 22.08 -10.39
C PRO A 182 26.55 23.07 -11.54
N ASP A 183 26.55 22.59 -12.79
CA ASP A 183 26.54 23.46 -13.98
C ASP A 183 25.25 24.28 -14.08
N ARG A 184 24.11 23.71 -13.67
CA ARG A 184 22.84 24.43 -13.65
C ARG A 184 22.76 25.40 -12.48
N LEU A 185 23.27 25.02 -11.32
CA LEU A 185 23.34 25.91 -10.15
C LEU A 185 24.11 27.17 -10.48
N GLU A 186 25.25 27.06 -11.17
CA GLU A 186 26.06 28.24 -11.53
C GLU A 186 25.28 29.23 -12.42
N GLN A 187 24.40 28.73 -13.30
CA GLN A 187 23.53 29.59 -14.10
C GLN A 187 22.51 30.35 -13.26
N PHE A 188 21.91 29.70 -12.24
CA PHE A 188 21.00 30.37 -11.30
C PHE A 188 21.75 31.42 -10.47
N LEU A 189 22.94 31.08 -9.96
CA LEU A 189 23.75 31.99 -9.18
C LEU A 189 24.24 33.19 -9.99
N LYS A 190 24.56 32.98 -11.27
CA LYS A 190 24.90 34.07 -12.19
C LYS A 190 23.74 35.06 -12.32
N ARG A 191 22.53 34.57 -12.60
CA ARG A 191 21.31 35.41 -12.69
C ARG A 191 21.01 36.13 -11.38
N PHE A 192 21.24 35.48 -10.25
CA PHE A 192 21.03 36.07 -8.93
C PHE A 192 22.04 37.19 -8.62
N ARG A 193 23.33 37.00 -8.95
CA ARG A 193 24.39 38.00 -8.72
C ARG A 193 24.30 39.19 -9.68
N GLU A 194 23.89 38.93 -10.92
CA GLU A 194 23.74 39.94 -11.97
C GLU A 194 22.31 40.52 -12.01
N TRP A 195 21.51 40.32 -10.95
CA TRP A 195 20.12 40.77 -10.90
C TRP A 195 20.05 42.30 -10.94
N ASP A 196 19.38 42.81 -11.96
CA ASP A 196 19.11 44.23 -12.14
C ASP A 196 17.64 44.39 -12.56
N ASP A 197 16.82 44.91 -11.65
CA ASP A 197 15.41 45.25 -11.93
C ASP A 197 15.29 46.76 -12.06
N PRO A 198 15.03 47.30 -13.27
CA PRO A 198 14.89 48.73 -13.50
C PRO A 198 13.78 49.41 -12.68
N SER A 199 12.77 48.65 -12.25
CA SER A 199 11.67 49.17 -11.42
C SER A 199 12.03 49.23 -9.93
N GLY A 200 12.99 48.43 -9.49
CA GLY A 200 13.34 48.25 -8.08
C GLY A 200 12.27 47.55 -7.24
N GLU A 201 11.18 47.07 -7.86
CA GLU A 201 10.05 46.44 -7.16
C GLU A 201 10.32 44.96 -6.85
N THR A 202 11.14 44.29 -7.67
CA THR A 202 11.40 42.85 -7.60
C THR A 202 12.80 42.59 -7.04
N PRO A 203 12.92 42.08 -5.79
CA PRO A 203 14.21 41.72 -5.22
C PRO A 203 14.85 40.52 -5.95
N PRO A 204 16.18 40.35 -5.86
CA PRO A 204 16.89 39.22 -6.46
C PRO A 204 16.36 37.88 -5.95
N TYR A 205 16.20 36.92 -6.86
CA TYR A 205 15.82 35.54 -6.54
C TYR A 205 16.55 34.55 -7.45
N MET A 206 16.58 33.27 -7.05
CA MET A 206 17.15 32.20 -7.86
C MET A 206 16.10 31.52 -8.73
N TYR A 207 14.89 31.33 -8.19
CA TYR A 207 13.82 30.58 -8.87
C TYR A 207 12.57 31.43 -9.10
N GLY A 208 12.28 31.72 -10.38
CA GLY A 208 11.04 32.40 -10.79
C GLY A 208 9.84 31.46 -10.93
N THR A 209 10.07 30.15 -10.89
CA THR A 209 9.06 29.09 -10.90
C THR A 209 9.07 28.35 -9.57
N HIS A 210 7.88 28.02 -9.05
CA HIS A 210 7.76 27.27 -7.80
C HIS A 210 7.84 25.75 -8.03
N TYR A 211 8.24 25.01 -7.00
CA TYR A 211 8.33 23.54 -7.05
C TYR A 211 6.96 22.83 -6.96
N SER A 212 5.88 23.57 -6.66
CA SER A 212 4.52 23.03 -6.56
C SER A 212 3.48 24.08 -6.99
N SER A 213 2.60 23.73 -7.91
CA SER A 213 1.53 24.61 -8.37
C SER A 213 0.35 23.76 -8.85
N ALA A 214 -0.81 24.39 -9.01
CA ALA A 214 -1.99 23.69 -9.51
C ALA A 214 -1.71 23.00 -10.85
N MET A 215 -1.03 23.69 -11.78
CA MET A 215 -0.66 23.15 -13.09
C MET A 215 0.30 21.95 -12.99
N ILE A 216 1.25 21.98 -12.05
CA ILE A 216 2.17 20.86 -11.84
C ILE A 216 1.39 19.61 -11.38
N VAL A 217 0.49 19.78 -10.42
CA VAL A 217 -0.32 18.68 -9.86
C VAL A 217 -1.20 18.06 -10.94
N VAL A 218 -1.96 18.87 -11.68
CA VAL A 218 -2.83 18.34 -12.75
C VAL A 218 -2.04 17.77 -13.91
N SER A 219 -0.82 18.26 -14.18
CA SER A 219 0.06 17.68 -15.20
C SER A 219 0.51 16.27 -14.83
N TYR A 220 0.87 16.03 -13.56
CA TYR A 220 1.17 14.68 -13.08
C TYR A 220 -0.05 13.76 -13.11
N LEU A 221 -1.23 14.28 -12.76
CA LEU A 221 -2.47 13.50 -12.61
C LEU A 221 -3.36 13.50 -13.87
N VAL A 222 -2.89 14.02 -15.00
CA VAL A 222 -3.69 14.29 -16.20
C VAL A 222 -4.40 13.07 -16.81
N ARG A 223 -3.98 11.85 -16.44
CA ARG A 223 -4.57 10.59 -16.89
C ARG A 223 -5.77 10.13 -16.05
N LEU A 224 -6.05 10.82 -14.95
CA LEU A 224 -7.09 10.48 -13.99
C LEU A 224 -8.20 11.54 -13.99
N GLU A 225 -9.44 11.08 -13.88
CA GLU A 225 -10.56 11.98 -13.59
C GLU A 225 -10.71 12.20 -12.08
N PRO A 226 -11.07 13.40 -11.60
CA PRO A 226 -11.47 14.60 -12.37
C PRO A 226 -10.29 15.51 -12.80
N PHE A 227 -9.04 15.11 -12.57
CA PHE A 227 -7.86 15.96 -12.83
C PHE A 227 -7.66 16.26 -14.31
N THR A 228 -8.14 15.38 -15.20
CA THR A 228 -8.16 15.61 -16.64
C THR A 228 -9.01 16.84 -16.98
N GLN A 229 -10.24 16.92 -16.47
CA GLN A 229 -11.08 18.11 -16.67
C GLN A 229 -10.46 19.38 -16.10
N GLN A 230 -9.79 19.28 -14.95
CA GLN A 230 -9.11 20.42 -14.33
C GLN A 230 -7.91 20.89 -15.16
N PHE A 231 -7.14 19.95 -15.72
CA PHE A 231 -6.06 20.23 -16.66
C PHE A 231 -6.57 20.99 -17.88
N LEU A 232 -7.61 20.47 -18.52
CA LEU A 232 -8.23 21.12 -19.69
C LEU A 232 -8.72 22.53 -19.34
N SER A 233 -9.37 22.71 -18.20
CA SER A 233 -9.85 24.02 -17.73
C SER A 233 -8.71 25.04 -17.57
N LEU A 234 -7.58 24.62 -16.97
CA LEU A 234 -6.41 25.50 -16.79
C LEU A 234 -5.65 25.76 -18.10
N GLN A 235 -5.77 24.88 -19.10
CA GLN A 235 -5.07 24.97 -20.39
C GLN A 235 -5.95 25.53 -21.53
N GLY A 236 -7.14 26.08 -21.23
CA GLY A 236 -8.01 26.71 -22.24
C GLY A 236 -8.90 25.75 -23.03
N GLY A 237 -9.15 24.55 -22.52
CA GLY A 237 -10.12 23.58 -23.02
C GLY A 237 -9.56 22.45 -23.88
N HIS A 238 -8.24 22.38 -24.05
CA HIS A 238 -7.56 21.33 -24.82
C HIS A 238 -6.31 20.82 -24.10
N PHE A 239 -5.84 19.63 -24.48
CA PHE A 239 -4.57 19.12 -23.98
C PHE A 239 -3.40 20.01 -24.40
N ASP A 240 -2.30 19.94 -23.65
CA ASP A 240 -1.09 20.68 -24.00
C ASP A 240 -0.37 20.02 -25.20
N LEU A 241 0.65 20.69 -25.73
CA LEU A 241 1.55 20.10 -26.72
C LEU A 241 2.13 18.79 -26.17
N ALA A 242 2.08 17.73 -26.96
CA ALA A 242 2.53 16.39 -26.57
C ALA A 242 3.97 16.37 -26.01
N ASP A 243 4.87 17.21 -26.54
CA ASP A 243 6.26 17.34 -26.07
C ASP A 243 6.39 17.95 -24.67
N ARG A 244 5.36 18.65 -24.17
CA ARG A 244 5.32 19.25 -22.83
C ARG A 244 4.54 18.42 -21.82
N MET A 245 3.79 17.41 -22.29
CA MET A 245 2.99 16.55 -21.44
C MET A 245 3.89 15.64 -20.59
N PHE A 246 3.47 15.36 -19.36
CA PHE A 246 4.13 14.39 -18.50
C PHE A 246 4.04 13.00 -19.14
N HIS A 247 5.17 12.48 -19.64
CA HIS A 247 5.21 11.23 -20.40
C HIS A 247 6.30 10.26 -19.92
N SER A 248 7.21 10.68 -19.04
CA SER A 248 8.37 9.87 -18.61
C SER A 248 8.85 10.38 -17.26
N VAL A 249 9.05 9.45 -16.32
CA VAL A 249 9.57 9.79 -14.98
C VAL A 249 11.04 10.21 -15.07
N GLY A 250 11.84 9.52 -15.89
CA GLY A 250 13.27 9.82 -16.05
C GLY A 250 13.52 11.16 -16.73
N ASP A 251 12.72 11.52 -17.73
CA ASP A 251 12.81 12.83 -18.40
C ASP A 251 12.33 13.95 -17.48
N ALA A 252 11.27 13.71 -16.70
CA ALA A 252 10.81 14.66 -15.69
C ALA A 252 11.89 14.95 -14.63
N TRP A 253 12.55 13.91 -14.11
CA TRP A 253 13.70 14.07 -13.20
C TRP A 253 14.84 14.85 -13.88
N THR A 254 15.20 14.49 -15.11
CA THR A 254 16.31 15.14 -15.84
C THR A 254 16.01 16.61 -16.14
N SER A 255 14.78 16.94 -16.53
CA SER A 255 14.31 18.32 -16.70
C SER A 255 14.43 19.10 -15.38
N ALA A 256 13.86 18.55 -14.31
CA ALA A 256 13.79 19.21 -13.01
C ALA A 256 15.13 19.28 -12.26
N SER A 257 16.09 18.39 -12.55
CA SER A 257 17.39 18.30 -11.84
C SER A 257 18.60 18.82 -12.63
N ARG A 258 18.55 18.88 -13.98
CA ARG A 258 19.72 19.14 -14.84
C ARG A 258 19.50 20.16 -15.95
N ASN A 259 18.49 19.98 -16.79
CA ASN A 259 18.52 20.58 -18.14
C ASN A 259 17.67 21.84 -18.28
N ASN A 260 16.62 22.02 -17.48
CA ASN A 260 15.65 23.09 -17.67
C ASN A 260 15.74 24.14 -16.55
N MET A 261 15.99 25.40 -16.92
CA MET A 261 16.09 26.54 -15.99
C MET A 261 14.73 27.03 -15.47
N ALA A 262 13.63 26.61 -16.10
CA ALA A 262 12.27 26.89 -15.68
C ALA A 262 11.60 25.69 -14.99
N ASP A 263 12.37 24.64 -14.68
CA ASP A 263 11.86 23.43 -14.05
C ASP A 263 12.62 23.10 -12.76
N VAL A 264 11.93 23.33 -11.64
CA VAL A 264 12.40 23.00 -10.30
C VAL A 264 11.33 22.22 -9.53
N LYS A 265 10.47 21.48 -10.25
CA LYS A 265 9.34 20.73 -9.68
C LYS A 265 9.81 19.70 -8.65
N GLU A 266 9.11 19.67 -7.52
CA GLU A 266 9.12 18.55 -6.58
C GLU A 266 7.97 17.58 -6.90
N LEU A 267 7.85 16.52 -6.11
CA LEU A 267 6.83 15.48 -6.29
C LEU A 267 5.56 15.74 -5.47
N ILE A 268 4.55 14.93 -5.76
CA ILE A 268 3.29 14.83 -5.02
C ILE A 268 3.20 13.45 -4.32
N PRO A 269 2.38 13.28 -3.27
CA PRO A 269 2.26 12.01 -2.54
C PRO A 269 1.93 10.81 -3.42
N GLU A 270 1.19 11.01 -4.51
CA GLU A 270 0.70 9.98 -5.43
C GLU A 270 1.84 9.18 -6.09
N PHE A 271 3.04 9.77 -6.23
CA PHE A 271 4.24 9.05 -6.69
C PHE A 271 4.68 7.90 -5.76
N PHE A 272 4.08 7.80 -4.57
CA PHE A 272 4.36 6.77 -3.57
C PHE A 272 3.15 5.89 -3.25
N THR A 273 1.97 6.18 -3.81
CA THR A 273 0.73 5.49 -3.42
C THR A 273 -0.21 5.12 -4.58
N LEU A 274 -0.16 5.81 -5.71
CA LEU A 274 -1.20 5.75 -6.74
C LEU A 274 -0.65 5.29 -8.10
N PRO A 275 -0.62 3.98 -8.39
CA PRO A 275 -0.09 3.46 -9.66
C PRO A 275 -0.91 3.89 -10.88
N GLU A 276 -2.21 4.14 -10.72
CA GLU A 276 -3.12 4.49 -11.82
C GLU A 276 -2.73 5.80 -12.51
N MET A 277 -2.03 6.72 -11.84
CA MET A 277 -1.63 7.99 -12.47
C MET A 277 -0.67 7.81 -13.66
N PHE A 278 -0.01 6.66 -13.76
CA PHE A 278 0.94 6.34 -14.82
C PHE A 278 0.30 5.64 -16.02
N THR A 279 -0.97 5.24 -15.92
CA THR A 279 -1.68 4.48 -16.97
C THR A 279 -2.81 5.30 -17.56
N ASN A 280 -2.91 5.36 -18.89
CA ASN A 280 -3.99 6.01 -19.62
C ASN A 280 -5.19 5.07 -19.78
N SER A 281 -5.75 4.63 -18.66
CA SER A 281 -6.88 3.68 -18.63
C SER A 281 -8.16 4.23 -19.27
N ASN A 282 -8.28 5.56 -19.38
CA ASN A 282 -9.41 6.23 -20.03
C ASN A 282 -9.23 6.38 -21.55
N HIS A 283 -8.07 5.97 -22.09
CA HIS A 283 -7.74 6.07 -23.51
C HIS A 283 -7.84 7.50 -24.07
N PHE A 284 -7.39 8.50 -23.29
CA PHE A 284 -7.33 9.88 -23.75
C PHE A 284 -6.38 10.04 -24.94
N ASP A 285 -6.72 10.91 -25.89
CA ASP A 285 -5.81 11.35 -26.95
C ASP A 285 -4.90 12.46 -26.42
N LEU A 286 -3.69 12.09 -26.00
CA LEU A 286 -2.69 13.00 -25.46
C LEU A 286 -1.74 13.55 -26.54
N GLY A 287 -2.05 13.29 -27.82
CA GLY A 287 -1.30 13.76 -28.97
C GLY A 287 -0.03 12.96 -29.27
N VAL A 288 0.69 13.42 -30.30
CA VAL A 288 1.92 12.82 -30.80
C VAL A 288 3.03 13.87 -30.77
N LYS A 289 4.19 13.47 -30.25
CA LYS A 289 5.37 14.33 -30.17
C LYS A 289 5.95 14.63 -31.55
N GLN A 290 6.82 15.64 -31.62
CA GLN A 290 7.53 16.00 -32.85
C GLN A 290 8.37 14.84 -33.43
N ASN A 291 8.86 13.93 -32.58
CA ASN A 291 9.60 12.74 -33.01
C ASN A 291 8.70 11.57 -33.47
N GLY A 292 7.38 11.77 -33.56
CA GLY A 292 6.41 10.77 -34.00
C GLY A 292 5.95 9.79 -32.91
N VAL A 293 6.47 9.90 -31.68
CA VAL A 293 6.07 9.02 -30.57
C VAL A 293 4.74 9.51 -29.97
N PRO A 294 3.69 8.66 -29.94
CA PRO A 294 2.43 9.02 -29.29
C PRO A 294 2.60 9.10 -27.77
N VAL A 295 1.91 10.04 -27.14
CA VAL A 295 1.86 10.13 -25.67
C VAL A 295 0.71 9.24 -25.18
N ASN A 296 1.02 8.27 -24.32
CA ASN A 296 0.04 7.36 -23.75
C ASN A 296 0.36 7.11 -22.27
N ASP A 297 0.59 5.86 -21.86
CA ASP A 297 1.13 5.52 -20.54
C ASP A 297 2.46 6.24 -20.30
N VAL A 298 2.74 6.52 -19.03
CA VAL A 298 3.99 7.16 -18.63
C VAL A 298 5.12 6.14 -18.76
N LEU A 299 6.21 6.53 -19.42
CA LEU A 299 7.43 5.73 -19.49
C LEU A 299 8.06 5.65 -18.09
N LEU A 300 8.09 4.44 -17.56
CA LEU A 300 8.66 4.14 -16.26
C LEU A 300 10.11 3.63 -16.39
N PRO A 301 10.92 3.72 -15.33
CA PRO A 301 12.28 3.20 -15.33
C PRO A 301 12.35 1.68 -15.57
N VAL A 302 13.46 1.22 -16.15
CA VAL A 302 13.64 -0.20 -16.52
C VAL A 302 13.51 -1.15 -15.32
N TRP A 303 13.96 -0.71 -14.15
CA TRP A 303 13.94 -1.50 -12.92
C TRP A 303 12.53 -1.83 -12.38
N CYS A 304 11.47 -1.22 -12.90
CA CYS A 304 10.09 -1.57 -12.54
C CYS A 304 9.40 -2.49 -13.55
N HIS A 305 10.11 -2.91 -14.61
CA HIS A 305 9.61 -3.87 -15.59
C HIS A 305 8.29 -3.46 -16.28
N GLY A 306 8.06 -2.15 -16.40
CA GLY A 306 6.83 -1.60 -17.00
C GLY A 306 5.59 -1.73 -16.11
N ASP A 307 5.71 -2.15 -14.85
CA ASP A 307 4.58 -2.24 -13.91
C ASP A 307 4.51 -1.00 -12.99
N PRO A 308 3.50 -0.13 -13.13
CA PRO A 308 3.29 1.02 -12.26
C PRO A 308 3.21 0.68 -10.77
N ARG A 309 2.69 -0.50 -10.41
CA ARG A 309 2.61 -0.93 -9.01
C ARG A 309 3.99 -1.25 -8.45
N GLU A 310 4.86 -1.83 -9.27
CA GLU A 310 6.24 -2.09 -8.88
C GLU A 310 7.05 -0.81 -8.76
N PHE A 311 6.80 0.18 -9.64
CA PHE A 311 7.33 1.52 -9.50
C PHE A 311 6.95 2.15 -8.15
N ILE A 312 5.65 2.18 -7.82
CA ILE A 312 5.15 2.71 -6.54
C ILE A 312 5.78 1.97 -5.36
N ARG A 313 5.81 0.62 -5.40
CA ARG A 313 6.37 -0.21 -4.33
C ARG A 313 7.84 0.12 -4.07
N LEU A 314 8.68 0.14 -5.10
CA LEU A 314 10.11 0.45 -4.98
C LEU A 314 10.36 1.91 -4.59
N HIS A 315 9.55 2.85 -5.09
CA HIS A 315 9.69 4.26 -4.76
C HIS A 315 9.29 4.54 -3.30
N ARG A 316 8.24 3.87 -2.81
CA ARG A 316 7.84 3.84 -1.40
C ARG A 316 8.93 3.22 -0.52
N GLN A 317 9.53 2.11 -0.96
CA GLN A 317 10.66 1.47 -0.30
C GLN A 317 11.88 2.41 -0.22
N ALA A 318 12.17 3.15 -1.30
CA ALA A 318 13.24 4.14 -1.31
C ALA A 318 13.00 5.26 -0.29
N LEU A 319 11.78 5.80 -0.22
CA LEU A 319 11.39 6.85 0.73
C LEU A 319 11.54 6.40 2.20
N GLU A 320 11.21 5.14 2.48
CA GLU A 320 11.30 4.55 3.82
C GLU A 320 12.68 3.97 4.13
N SER A 321 13.66 4.17 3.22
CA SER A 321 15.00 3.64 3.41
C SER A 321 15.78 4.33 4.51
N ASP A 322 16.80 3.63 5.00
CA ASP A 322 17.72 4.11 6.03
C ASP A 322 18.42 5.39 5.60
N TYR A 323 18.89 5.43 4.34
CA TYR A 323 19.54 6.60 3.76
C TYR A 323 18.60 7.82 3.76
N VAL A 324 17.37 7.65 3.29
CA VAL A 324 16.40 8.76 3.27
C VAL A 324 16.02 9.14 4.70
N SER A 325 15.77 8.18 5.58
CA SER A 325 15.48 8.42 6.99
C SER A 325 16.54 9.29 7.66
N SER A 326 17.83 9.05 7.40
CA SER A 326 18.91 9.85 7.98
C SER A 326 19.11 11.23 7.35
N HIS A 327 18.60 11.50 6.14
CA HIS A 327 18.83 12.77 5.42
C HIS A 327 17.56 13.59 5.18
N LEU A 328 16.36 13.04 5.39
CA LEU A 328 15.09 13.72 5.09
C LEU A 328 14.90 15.04 5.85
N HIS A 329 15.47 15.15 7.05
CA HIS A 329 15.47 16.36 7.86
C HIS A 329 16.09 17.58 7.13
N GLU A 330 17.07 17.36 6.26
CA GLU A 330 17.74 18.42 5.49
C GLU A 330 16.80 19.03 4.45
N TRP A 331 15.99 18.21 3.80
CA TRP A 331 14.96 18.69 2.87
C TRP A 331 13.81 19.36 3.60
N ILE A 332 13.43 18.84 4.77
CA ILE A 332 12.43 19.49 5.64
C ILE A 332 12.92 20.90 6.00
N ASP A 333 14.22 21.10 6.25
CA ASP A 333 14.79 22.42 6.51
C ASP A 333 14.64 23.39 5.33
N LEU A 334 14.73 22.92 4.09
CA LEU A 334 14.53 23.72 2.87
C LEU A 334 13.06 24.10 2.66
N ILE A 335 12.13 23.15 2.86
CA ILE A 335 10.71 23.34 2.49
C ILE A 335 9.89 23.91 3.64
N PHE A 336 10.12 23.49 4.88
CA PHE A 336 9.32 23.87 6.05
C PHE A 336 10.15 24.50 7.18
N GLY A 337 11.48 24.43 7.11
CA GLY A 337 12.35 24.83 8.20
C GLY A 337 13.10 26.14 7.97
N TYR A 338 14.24 26.25 8.63
CA TYR A 338 14.96 27.52 8.76
C TYR A 338 15.67 27.97 7.48
N LYS A 339 15.84 27.07 6.49
CA LYS A 339 16.45 27.37 5.18
C LYS A 339 15.43 27.80 4.11
N GLN A 340 14.17 28.00 4.49
CA GLN A 340 13.09 28.36 3.56
C GLN A 340 13.15 29.83 3.10
N ASN A 341 13.61 30.74 3.97
CA ASN A 341 13.66 32.19 3.70
C ASN A 341 14.90 32.85 4.33
N GLY A 342 15.09 34.15 4.06
CA GLY A 342 16.17 34.96 4.63
C GLY A 342 17.57 34.58 4.15
N GLU A 343 18.59 34.94 4.94
CA GLU A 343 20.00 34.68 4.60
C GLU A 343 20.32 33.19 4.49
N GLU A 344 19.67 32.34 5.29
CA GLU A 344 19.88 30.90 5.26
C GLU A 344 19.36 30.29 3.96
N ALA A 345 18.26 30.82 3.39
CA ALA A 345 17.83 30.43 2.05
C ALA A 345 18.85 30.82 0.97
N VAL A 346 19.44 32.01 1.06
CA VAL A 346 20.49 32.45 0.11
C VAL A 346 21.72 31.53 0.20
N LYS A 347 22.20 31.23 1.41
CA LYS A 347 23.36 30.33 1.63
C LYS A 347 23.12 28.90 1.12
N ASN A 348 21.87 28.44 1.15
CA ASN A 348 21.48 27.09 0.71
C ASN A 348 20.83 27.09 -0.68
N ASN A 349 20.99 28.17 -1.45
CA ASN A 349 20.51 28.30 -2.83
C ASN A 349 19.00 28.04 -2.99
N ASN A 350 18.18 28.50 -2.04
CA ASN A 350 16.76 28.14 -1.90
C ASN A 350 15.83 29.37 -1.92
N LEU A 351 16.19 30.43 -2.66
CA LEU A 351 15.42 31.67 -2.70
C LEU A 351 14.51 31.74 -3.94
N PHE A 352 13.21 31.83 -3.70
CA PHE A 352 12.19 31.92 -4.74
C PHE A 352 11.73 33.36 -4.97
N HIS A 353 10.90 33.57 -6.00
CA HIS A 353 10.24 34.84 -6.26
C HIS A 353 9.48 35.35 -5.02
N HIS A 354 9.63 36.63 -4.66
CA HIS A 354 9.09 37.20 -3.42
C HIS A 354 7.57 37.05 -3.28
N LEU A 355 6.82 37.12 -4.39
CA LEU A 355 5.36 36.94 -4.42
C LEU A 355 4.88 35.55 -3.98
N PHE A 356 5.73 34.53 -3.96
CA PHE A 356 5.34 33.20 -3.47
C PHE A 356 5.32 33.12 -1.94
N TYR A 357 5.93 34.07 -1.24
CA TYR A 357 6.02 34.07 0.22
C TYR A 357 4.82 34.76 0.86
N GLU A 358 4.43 34.23 2.02
CA GLU A 358 3.36 34.79 2.85
C GLU A 358 3.73 36.21 3.31
N GLY A 359 2.74 37.12 3.25
CA GLY A 359 2.92 38.51 3.69
C GLY A 359 3.57 39.45 2.67
N SER A 360 4.07 38.95 1.53
CA SER A 360 4.68 39.78 0.49
C SER A 360 3.68 40.67 -0.27
N VAL A 361 2.39 40.29 -0.28
CA VAL A 361 1.35 41.00 -1.05
C VAL A 361 0.14 41.27 -0.16
N ASP A 362 -0.24 42.54 -0.02
CA ASP A 362 -1.53 42.94 0.55
C ASP A 362 -2.50 43.32 -0.58
N PHE A 363 -3.28 42.35 -1.06
CA PHE A 363 -4.19 42.54 -2.20
C PHE A 363 -5.18 43.69 -1.99
N GLU A 364 -5.52 44.06 -0.75
CA GLU A 364 -6.45 45.15 -0.47
C GLU A 364 -5.82 46.54 -0.64
N ARG A 365 -4.47 46.65 -0.57
CA ARG A 365 -3.74 47.89 -0.84
C ARG A 365 -3.51 48.14 -2.33
N ILE A 366 -3.76 47.14 -3.17
CA ILE A 366 -3.67 47.30 -4.63
C ILE A 366 -4.98 47.93 -5.10
N ASP A 367 -4.97 49.25 -5.33
CA ASP A 367 -6.16 50.00 -5.75
C ASP A 367 -6.59 49.63 -7.17
N ASP A 368 -5.63 49.40 -8.08
CA ASP A 368 -5.92 49.01 -9.46
C ASP A 368 -6.46 47.56 -9.55
N PRO A 369 -7.72 47.36 -10.00
CA PRO A 369 -8.31 46.03 -10.13
C PRO A 369 -7.56 45.11 -11.09
N LEU A 370 -6.91 45.65 -12.13
CA LEU A 370 -6.16 44.85 -13.10
C LEU A 370 -4.90 44.28 -12.46
N THR A 371 -4.09 45.13 -11.83
CA THR A 371 -2.90 44.72 -11.07
C THR A 371 -3.26 43.75 -9.96
N ARG A 372 -4.37 44.00 -9.24
CA ARG A 372 -4.86 43.10 -8.18
C ARG A 372 -5.19 41.71 -8.76
N ASN A 373 -5.97 41.66 -9.84
CA ASN A 373 -6.36 40.40 -10.47
C ASN A 373 -5.17 39.66 -11.08
N ALA A 374 -4.22 40.38 -11.69
CA ALA A 374 -2.98 39.81 -12.20
C ALA A 374 -2.13 39.20 -11.09
N THR A 375 -2.00 39.90 -9.95
CA THR A 375 -1.25 39.39 -8.79
C THR A 375 -1.92 38.18 -8.16
N ILE A 376 -3.26 38.17 -8.04
CA ILE A 376 -4.02 37.00 -7.58
C ILE A 376 -3.83 35.82 -8.53
N GLY A 377 -3.96 36.06 -9.84
CA GLY A 377 -3.75 35.04 -10.87
C GLY A 377 -2.33 34.46 -10.81
N PHE A 378 -1.33 35.31 -10.58
CA PHE A 378 0.06 34.90 -10.44
C PHE A 378 0.25 33.97 -9.23
N VAL A 379 -0.18 34.38 -8.03
CA VAL A 379 -0.06 33.58 -6.80
C VAL A 379 -0.81 32.25 -6.91
N ASN A 380 -1.98 32.26 -7.55
CA ASN A 380 -2.80 31.05 -7.69
C ASN A 380 -2.18 30.03 -8.66
N ASN A 381 -1.62 30.49 -9.78
CA ASN A 381 -1.20 29.61 -10.87
C ASN A 381 0.28 29.22 -10.82
N PHE A 382 1.14 30.06 -10.24
CA PHE A 382 2.59 29.85 -10.23
C PHE A 382 3.14 29.30 -8.92
N GLY A 383 2.28 29.08 -7.92
CA GLY A 383 2.60 28.37 -6.67
C GLY A 383 2.72 29.27 -5.45
N GLN A 384 2.65 28.65 -4.28
CA GLN A 384 2.68 29.30 -2.96
C GLN A 384 3.69 28.56 -2.09
N ILE A 385 4.57 29.25 -1.36
CA ILE A 385 5.51 28.65 -0.40
C ILE A 385 4.72 28.14 0.83
N PRO A 386 5.01 26.96 1.40
CA PRO A 386 4.30 26.47 2.59
C PRO A 386 4.64 27.36 3.80
N THR A 387 3.78 27.38 4.82
CA THR A 387 4.17 28.07 6.07
C THR A 387 5.43 27.45 6.67
N GLN A 388 6.36 28.32 7.05
CA GLN A 388 7.54 27.93 7.81
C GLN A 388 7.13 27.40 9.18
N LEU A 389 7.40 26.12 9.42
CA LEU A 389 7.09 25.43 10.67
C LEU A 389 8.22 25.54 11.70
N PHE A 390 9.48 25.59 11.24
CA PHE A 390 10.65 25.53 12.11
C PHE A 390 11.63 26.66 11.83
N LYS A 391 12.15 27.27 12.89
CA LYS A 391 13.19 28.32 12.84
C LYS A 391 14.59 27.82 13.23
N LYS A 392 14.70 26.53 13.55
CA LYS A 392 15.94 25.85 13.94
C LYS A 392 16.12 24.61 13.06
N PRO A 393 17.34 24.07 12.94
CA PRO A 393 17.60 22.82 12.22
C PRO A 393 16.68 21.70 12.69
N HIS A 394 16.09 20.99 11.74
CA HIS A 394 15.21 19.86 12.00
C HIS A 394 16.00 18.69 12.59
N PRO A 395 15.50 17.99 13.63
CA PRO A 395 16.21 16.86 14.20
C PRO A 395 16.38 15.72 13.18
N GLN A 396 17.58 15.14 13.14
CA GLN A 396 17.91 13.97 12.35
C GLN A 396 17.36 12.70 12.98
N LYS A 397 16.70 11.84 12.19
CA LYS A 397 16.29 10.50 12.62
C LYS A 397 17.53 9.60 12.67
N LYS A 398 17.80 9.07 13.86
CA LYS A 398 18.92 8.14 14.07
C LYS A 398 18.51 6.76 13.59
N VAL A 399 19.25 6.23 12.63
CA VAL A 399 19.04 4.88 12.11
C VAL A 399 20.07 3.97 12.75
N ASN A 400 19.60 2.90 13.42
CA ASN A 400 20.49 1.91 14.01
C ASN A 400 20.96 0.94 12.93
N ILE A 401 22.18 1.14 12.42
CA ILE A 401 22.83 0.25 11.42
C ILE A 401 23.25 -1.11 12.04
N LEU A 402 23.07 -1.29 13.35
CA LEU A 402 23.67 -2.38 14.14
C LEU A 402 23.00 -3.76 14.01
N GLU A 403 21.86 -3.89 13.35
CA GLU A 403 21.21 -5.19 13.11
C GLU A 403 21.25 -5.55 11.63
N GLY A 404 22.28 -6.30 11.24
CA GLY A 404 22.41 -6.92 9.91
C GLY A 404 21.36 -8.01 9.66
N PHE A 405 20.08 -7.65 9.63
CA PHE A 405 18.97 -8.58 9.43
C PHE A 405 18.02 -8.12 8.31
N SER A 406 18.57 -7.97 7.12
CA SER A 406 18.00 -8.51 5.88
C SER A 406 19.10 -8.46 4.81
N ASN A 407 19.17 -9.45 3.93
CA ASN A 407 19.98 -9.33 2.70
C ASN A 407 19.36 -8.34 1.69
N THR A 408 18.32 -7.60 2.09
CA THR A 408 17.88 -6.36 1.43
C THR A 408 18.30 -5.16 2.29
N ALA A 409 19.30 -4.43 1.83
CA ALA A 409 19.72 -3.19 2.47
C ALA A 409 18.63 -2.11 2.37
N GLY A 410 18.49 -1.30 3.42
CA GLY A 410 17.73 -0.05 3.37
C GLY A 410 16.26 -0.15 3.75
N VAL A 411 15.84 -1.03 4.67
CA VAL A 411 14.55 -0.87 5.37
C VAL A 411 14.72 -1.30 6.82
N THR A 412 14.66 -0.37 7.78
CA THR A 412 14.51 -0.70 9.20
C THR A 412 13.14 -1.34 9.47
N THR A 413 12.92 -2.58 9.06
CA THR A 413 11.78 -3.35 9.55
C THR A 413 12.28 -4.17 10.73
N SER A 414 11.70 -3.93 11.91
CA SER A 414 11.75 -4.93 12.97
C SER A 414 11.27 -6.25 12.37
N ARG A 415 11.94 -7.37 12.67
CA ARG A 415 11.61 -8.68 12.10
C ARG A 415 10.12 -9.00 12.27
N LEU A 416 9.36 -8.87 11.19
CA LEU A 416 7.95 -9.23 11.14
C LEU A 416 7.81 -10.74 10.99
N PHE A 417 6.65 -11.28 11.38
CA PHE A 417 6.38 -12.72 11.36
C PHE A 417 6.61 -13.29 9.96
N TYR A 418 6.31 -12.51 8.91
CA TYR A 418 6.43 -12.94 7.52
C TYR A 418 7.87 -12.94 6.97
N HIS A 419 8.82 -12.24 7.62
CA HIS A 419 10.27 -12.40 7.36
C HIS A 419 10.83 -13.68 7.98
N ALA A 420 10.16 -14.18 9.03
CA ALA A 420 10.61 -15.27 9.87
C ALA A 420 9.68 -16.50 9.83
N ILE A 421 8.84 -16.63 8.80
CA ILE A 421 7.74 -17.62 8.74
C ILE A 421 8.21 -19.03 9.07
N HIS A 422 9.39 -19.41 8.58
CA HIS A 422 9.98 -20.73 8.78
C HIS A 422 10.47 -20.99 10.22
N ASN A 423 10.57 -19.95 11.04
CA ASN A 423 10.98 -19.98 12.44
C ASN A 423 9.81 -19.72 13.40
N MET A 424 8.58 -19.65 12.89
CA MET A 424 7.39 -19.55 13.72
C MET A 424 7.21 -20.86 14.50
N THR A 425 7.09 -20.78 15.82
CA THR A 425 6.95 -21.96 16.66
C THR A 425 5.48 -22.35 16.80
N PRO A 426 5.14 -23.66 16.72
CA PRO A 426 3.78 -24.10 16.96
C PRO A 426 3.43 -23.91 18.44
N PRO A 427 2.27 -23.31 18.74
CA PRO A 427 1.84 -23.11 20.12
C PRO A 427 1.55 -24.46 20.82
N GLN A 428 1.98 -24.58 22.08
CA GLN A 428 1.77 -25.79 22.89
C GLN A 428 0.36 -25.87 23.49
N ALA A 429 -0.31 -24.74 23.66
CA ALA A 429 -1.68 -24.66 24.16
C ALA A 429 -2.41 -23.53 23.43
N PRO A 430 -3.74 -23.58 23.34
CA PRO A 430 -4.51 -22.46 22.82
C PRO A 430 -4.27 -21.23 23.69
N PHE A 431 -4.10 -20.08 23.03
CA PHE A 431 -4.01 -18.78 23.64
C PHE A 431 -5.34 -18.37 24.31
N LYS A 432 -6.47 -18.75 23.69
CA LYS A 432 -7.83 -18.50 24.21
C LYS A 432 -8.79 -19.58 23.71
N GLU A 433 -9.80 -19.91 24.50
CA GLU A 433 -10.89 -20.83 24.14
C GLU A 433 -12.24 -20.13 24.28
N LEU A 434 -13.13 -20.35 23.31
CA LEU A 434 -14.49 -19.85 23.21
C LEU A 434 -15.48 -21.02 23.29
N ARG A 435 -16.79 -20.74 23.40
CA ARG A 435 -17.82 -21.80 23.51
C ARG A 435 -18.24 -22.38 22.17
N SER A 436 -17.92 -21.69 21.08
CA SER A 436 -18.22 -22.07 19.70
C SER A 436 -17.10 -21.61 18.77
N ALA A 437 -17.21 -21.98 17.49
CA ALA A 437 -16.27 -21.61 16.42
C ALA A 437 -15.82 -20.14 16.49
N VAL A 438 -14.54 -19.88 16.25
CA VAL A 438 -14.01 -18.51 16.23
C VAL A 438 -14.52 -17.81 14.97
N GLY A 439 -15.25 -16.70 15.11
CA GLY A 439 -15.77 -15.91 13.99
C GLY A 439 -14.80 -14.84 13.51
N SER A 440 -14.21 -14.09 14.44
CA SER A 440 -13.23 -13.04 14.13
C SER A 440 -12.24 -12.81 15.27
N ILE A 441 -11.08 -12.24 14.94
CA ILE A 441 -10.04 -11.89 15.89
C ILE A 441 -9.66 -10.43 15.65
N HIS A 442 -9.75 -9.62 16.71
CA HIS A 442 -9.46 -8.20 16.69
C HIS A 442 -8.43 -7.85 17.76
N GLN A 443 -7.71 -6.77 17.55
CA GLN A 443 -6.78 -6.24 18.54
C GLN A 443 -7.26 -4.90 19.05
N ASN A 444 -7.34 -4.80 20.37
CA ASN A 444 -7.80 -3.64 21.10
C ASN A 444 -6.63 -3.07 21.93
N GLU A 445 -6.44 -1.75 21.89
CA GLU A 445 -5.33 -1.10 22.61
C GLU A 445 -5.38 -1.30 24.13
N LYS A 446 -6.58 -1.42 24.71
CA LYS A 446 -6.80 -1.52 26.16
C LYS A 446 -6.99 -2.96 26.64
N ILE A 447 -7.73 -3.75 25.87
CA ILE A 447 -8.16 -5.11 26.25
C ILE A 447 -7.21 -6.18 25.67
N GLY A 448 -6.36 -5.82 24.70
CA GLY A 448 -5.50 -6.77 24.00
C GLY A 448 -6.26 -7.53 22.91
N VAL A 449 -6.04 -8.84 22.81
CA VAL A 449 -6.63 -9.67 21.74
C VAL A 449 -8.07 -10.06 22.10
N VAL A 450 -9.01 -9.64 21.26
CA VAL A 450 -10.43 -9.96 21.35
C VAL A 450 -10.77 -10.99 20.27
N ALA A 451 -11.05 -12.22 20.69
CA ALA A 451 -11.65 -13.23 19.82
C ALA A 451 -13.15 -13.29 20.05
N LEU A 452 -13.92 -13.26 18.96
CA LEU A 452 -15.37 -13.35 18.95
C LEU A 452 -15.81 -14.70 18.38
N GLU A 453 -16.93 -15.21 18.90
CA GLU A 453 -17.59 -16.42 18.40
C GLU A 453 -18.21 -16.17 17.02
N GLN A 454 -18.48 -17.24 16.28
CA GLN A 454 -19.25 -17.18 15.04
C GLN A 454 -20.60 -16.51 15.30
N ASN A 455 -21.08 -15.76 14.32
CA ASN A 455 -22.27 -14.92 14.44
C ASN A 455 -22.15 -13.82 15.50
N LYS A 456 -20.93 -13.31 15.75
CA LYS A 456 -20.68 -12.06 16.45
C LYS A 456 -19.80 -11.14 15.61
N VAL A 457 -20.07 -9.84 15.64
CA VAL A 457 -19.25 -8.80 14.99
C VAL A 457 -18.93 -7.70 16.00
N LEU A 458 -17.69 -7.24 15.98
CA LEU A 458 -17.22 -6.17 16.86
C LEU A 458 -17.84 -4.83 16.41
N LEU A 459 -18.37 -4.07 17.36
CA LEU A 459 -18.89 -2.72 17.15
C LEU A 459 -18.13 -1.72 18.05
N GLY A 460 -17.30 -0.88 17.43
CA GLY A 460 -16.41 0.03 18.15
C GLY A 460 -15.36 -0.74 18.96
N THR A 461 -15.09 -0.29 20.19
CA THR A 461 -13.99 -0.86 21.00
C THR A 461 -14.40 -1.90 22.03
N ASN A 462 -15.64 -1.89 22.52
CA ASN A 462 -16.05 -2.75 23.64
C ASN A 462 -17.48 -3.30 23.51
N ARG A 463 -18.04 -3.33 22.30
CA ARG A 463 -19.37 -3.87 22.05
C ARG A 463 -19.34 -4.87 20.92
N TYR A 464 -20.29 -5.78 20.92
CA TYR A 464 -20.52 -6.69 19.82
C TYR A 464 -22.00 -6.74 19.47
N ILE A 465 -22.28 -7.13 18.22
CA ILE A 465 -23.61 -7.54 17.77
C ILE A 465 -23.58 -9.03 17.53
N THR A 466 -24.61 -9.76 17.97
CA THR A 466 -24.76 -11.21 17.77
C THR A 466 -26.08 -11.56 17.08
N TRP A 467 -26.06 -12.64 16.32
CA TRP A 467 -27.19 -13.10 15.52
C TRP A 467 -27.24 -14.63 15.38
N GLY A 468 -28.23 -15.12 14.63
CA GLY A 468 -28.46 -16.56 14.43
C GLY A 468 -29.03 -17.24 15.67
N LEU A 469 -29.69 -16.47 16.54
CA LEU A 469 -30.34 -16.99 17.74
C LEU A 469 -31.67 -17.67 17.36
N PRO A 470 -32.12 -18.70 18.10
CA PRO A 470 -33.37 -19.41 17.80
C PRO A 470 -34.62 -18.52 17.78
N ASP A 471 -34.60 -17.41 18.52
CA ASP A 471 -35.67 -16.40 18.57
C ASP A 471 -35.57 -15.35 17.46
N ARG A 472 -34.62 -15.49 16.52
CA ARG A 472 -34.33 -14.55 15.42
C ARG A 472 -34.00 -13.13 15.88
N SER A 473 -33.66 -12.94 17.15
CA SER A 473 -33.24 -11.64 17.66
C SER A 473 -31.80 -11.31 17.27
N VAL A 474 -31.53 -10.01 17.09
CA VAL A 474 -30.18 -9.46 17.07
C VAL A 474 -29.93 -8.82 18.42
N ARG A 475 -28.83 -9.18 19.07
CA ARG A 475 -28.50 -8.69 20.42
C ARG A 475 -27.21 -7.92 20.41
N MET A 476 -27.17 -6.83 21.17
CA MET A 476 -25.97 -6.05 21.39
C MET A 476 -25.44 -6.31 22.78
N GLY A 477 -24.20 -6.77 22.88
CA GLY A 477 -23.52 -7.06 24.14
C GLY A 477 -22.27 -6.23 24.35
N GLN A 478 -21.73 -6.31 25.57
CA GLN A 478 -20.39 -5.78 25.90
C GLN A 478 -19.39 -6.92 26.01
N ILE A 479 -18.15 -6.70 25.58
CA ILE A 479 -17.12 -7.75 25.52
C ILE A 479 -16.72 -8.18 26.93
N ASP A 480 -16.50 -7.23 27.84
CA ASP A 480 -15.98 -7.52 29.18
C ASP A 480 -16.98 -8.29 30.06
N THR A 481 -18.29 -8.04 29.89
CA THR A 481 -19.32 -8.61 30.76
C THR A 481 -20.10 -9.75 30.11
N ASP A 482 -20.01 -9.86 28.78
CA ASP A 482 -20.85 -10.71 27.93
C ASP A 482 -22.37 -10.54 28.16
N LYS A 483 -22.77 -9.41 28.75
CA LYS A 483 -24.19 -9.09 29.01
C LYS A 483 -24.80 -8.45 27.78
N SER A 484 -25.92 -9.01 27.33
CA SER A 484 -26.78 -8.36 26.33
C SER A 484 -27.43 -7.12 26.93
N VAL A 485 -27.16 -5.97 26.33
CA VAL A 485 -27.63 -4.64 26.77
C VAL A 485 -28.84 -4.18 25.94
N CYS A 486 -28.97 -4.67 24.71
CA CYS A 486 -30.11 -4.39 23.83
C CYS A 486 -30.49 -5.66 23.08
N VAL A 487 -31.79 -5.92 22.99
CA VAL A 487 -32.38 -6.97 22.15
C VAL A 487 -33.24 -6.27 21.12
N HIS A 488 -33.03 -6.61 19.86
CA HIS A 488 -33.81 -6.10 18.75
C HIS A 488 -34.37 -7.28 17.96
N GLU A 489 -35.69 -7.38 17.87
CA GLU A 489 -36.36 -8.41 17.09
C GLU A 489 -36.27 -8.06 15.61
N MET A 490 -35.74 -8.98 14.80
CA MET A 490 -35.75 -8.83 13.35
C MET A 490 -37.10 -9.36 12.83
N CYS A 491 -37.98 -8.45 12.40
CA CYS A 491 -39.26 -8.83 11.77
C CYS A 491 -39.12 -9.18 10.28
N GLU A 492 -37.90 -9.36 9.77
CA GLU A 492 -37.66 -9.68 8.35
C GLU A 492 -37.93 -11.17 8.07
N VAL A 493 -38.38 -11.49 6.85
CA VAL A 493 -38.70 -12.87 6.44
C VAL A 493 -37.42 -13.70 6.26
N ASP A 494 -36.34 -13.05 5.81
CA ASP A 494 -35.09 -13.68 5.42
C ASP A 494 -34.13 -13.84 6.60
N GLU A 495 -33.38 -14.94 6.62
CA GLU A 495 -32.40 -15.22 7.68
C GLU A 495 -31.09 -14.46 7.44
N MET A 496 -30.51 -13.90 8.51
CA MET A 496 -29.24 -13.19 8.44
C MET A 496 -28.07 -14.17 8.42
N THR A 497 -27.21 -14.06 7.41
CA THR A 497 -26.07 -14.96 7.18
C THR A 497 -24.76 -14.40 7.73
N CYS A 498 -24.54 -13.09 7.62
CA CYS A 498 -23.31 -12.42 8.04
C CYS A 498 -23.56 -10.95 8.38
N ALA A 499 -22.62 -10.33 9.09
CA ALA A 499 -22.66 -8.92 9.41
C ALA A 499 -21.27 -8.28 9.41
N ALA A 500 -21.21 -7.01 9.04
CA ALA A 500 -20.01 -6.17 9.10
C ALA A 500 -20.33 -4.83 9.76
N ALA A 501 -19.43 -4.35 10.63
CA ALA A 501 -19.55 -3.03 11.25
C ALA A 501 -18.84 -1.99 10.39
N GLY A 502 -19.58 -1.04 9.83
CA GLY A 502 -19.00 0.06 9.06
C GLY A 502 -18.27 1.06 9.94
N ASP A 503 -18.92 1.49 11.01
CA ASP A 503 -18.39 2.36 12.06
C ASP A 503 -19.10 2.05 13.38
N GLU A 504 -18.93 2.87 14.43
CA GLU A 504 -19.61 2.63 15.73
C GLU A 504 -21.15 2.81 15.68
N THR A 505 -21.68 3.32 14.57
CA THR A 505 -23.07 3.74 14.38
C THR A 505 -23.75 3.09 13.19
N THR A 506 -23.04 2.33 12.36
CA THR A 506 -23.53 1.75 11.12
C THR A 506 -23.18 0.27 11.05
N LEU A 507 -24.21 -0.56 10.89
CA LEU A 507 -24.11 -2.02 10.79
C LEU A 507 -24.70 -2.49 9.46
N PHE A 508 -24.01 -3.41 8.80
CA PHE A 508 -24.45 -4.07 7.57
C PHE A 508 -24.78 -5.52 7.86
N CYS A 509 -25.95 -5.96 7.40
CA CYS A 509 -26.51 -7.28 7.67
C CYS A 509 -26.88 -7.96 6.36
N GLY A 510 -26.16 -9.01 5.98
CA GLY A 510 -26.44 -9.79 4.78
C GLY A 510 -27.38 -10.93 5.05
N ASN A 511 -28.25 -11.28 4.09
CA ASN A 511 -29.28 -12.29 4.28
C ASN A 511 -29.27 -13.41 3.22
N THR A 512 -30.15 -14.40 3.42
CA THR A 512 -30.31 -15.56 2.52
C THR A 512 -30.86 -15.22 1.14
N SER A 513 -31.47 -14.04 0.97
CA SER A 513 -32.12 -13.59 -0.27
C SER A 513 -31.23 -12.67 -1.11
N GLY A 514 -29.98 -12.44 -0.69
CA GLY A 514 -29.02 -11.59 -1.42
C GLY A 514 -29.11 -10.10 -1.11
N CYS A 515 -29.89 -9.71 -0.11
CA CYS A 515 -30.03 -8.32 0.31
C CYS A 515 -29.10 -7.97 1.48
N ILE A 516 -28.59 -6.74 1.49
CA ILE A 516 -27.86 -6.17 2.62
C ILE A 516 -28.73 -5.13 3.30
N THR A 517 -29.22 -5.41 4.50
CA THR A 517 -29.94 -4.41 5.31
C THR A 517 -28.92 -3.55 6.06
N VAL A 518 -29.05 -2.22 5.94
CA VAL A 518 -28.20 -1.24 6.61
C VAL A 518 -28.93 -0.72 7.86
N TRP A 519 -28.29 -0.79 9.01
CA TRP A 519 -28.84 -0.37 10.30
C TRP A 519 -28.03 0.76 10.91
N LYS A 520 -28.73 1.78 11.41
CA LYS A 520 -28.17 2.78 12.30
C LYS A 520 -28.24 2.30 13.73
N VAL A 521 -27.10 2.23 14.39
CA VAL A 521 -26.98 2.00 15.82
C VAL A 521 -26.94 3.34 16.53
N ASN A 522 -27.97 3.63 17.33
CA ASN A 522 -27.99 4.78 18.22
C ASN A 522 -27.46 4.34 19.58
N ASN A 523 -26.58 5.15 20.18
CA ASN A 523 -26.01 4.84 21.51
C ASN A 523 -26.87 5.37 22.67
N LYS A 524 -27.78 6.32 22.42
CA LYS A 524 -28.56 7.03 23.45
C LYS A 524 -29.97 7.41 22.94
N PRO A 525 -31.04 6.66 23.27
CA PRO A 525 -31.02 5.33 23.89
C PRO A 525 -30.43 4.28 22.94
N LEU A 526 -29.90 3.19 23.51
CA LEU A 526 -29.33 2.09 22.74
C LEU A 526 -30.41 1.44 21.88
N SER A 527 -30.35 1.65 20.56
CA SER A 527 -31.38 1.15 19.64
C SER A 527 -30.83 0.97 18.23
N MET A 528 -31.48 0.12 17.45
CA MET A 528 -31.19 -0.07 16.03
C MET A 528 -32.36 0.43 15.19
N LYS A 529 -32.06 1.19 14.14
CA LYS A 529 -33.05 1.68 13.18
C LYS A 529 -32.60 1.34 11.77
N LYS A 530 -33.45 0.67 11.00
CA LYS A 530 -33.22 0.40 9.58
C LYS A 530 -33.03 1.71 8.82
N LEU A 531 -31.93 1.83 8.08
CA LEU A 531 -31.58 2.98 7.26
C LEU A 531 -31.93 2.75 5.79
N SER A 532 -31.45 1.65 5.22
CA SER A 532 -31.55 1.35 3.80
C SER A 532 -31.45 -0.17 3.56
N VAL A 533 -31.71 -0.60 2.34
CA VAL A 533 -31.46 -1.96 1.85
C VAL A 533 -30.67 -1.84 0.55
N LEU A 534 -29.54 -2.54 0.47
CA LEU A 534 -28.74 -2.65 -0.75
C LEU A 534 -29.13 -3.95 -1.45
N ASN A 535 -29.59 -3.82 -2.69
CA ASN A 535 -29.98 -4.93 -3.54
C ASN A 535 -28.97 -5.05 -4.68
N GLY A 536 -28.44 -6.26 -4.90
CA GLY A 536 -27.45 -6.50 -5.96
C GLY A 536 -27.14 -7.96 -6.19
N HIS A 537 -27.15 -8.79 -5.14
CA HIS A 537 -26.96 -10.23 -5.27
C HIS A 537 -28.27 -10.95 -5.58
N SER A 538 -28.16 -12.10 -6.25
CA SER A 538 -29.31 -12.96 -6.59
C SER A 538 -29.42 -14.23 -5.73
N ASP A 539 -28.46 -14.46 -4.82
CA ASP A 539 -28.44 -15.57 -3.86
C ASP A 539 -27.82 -15.06 -2.55
N ALA A 540 -27.88 -15.89 -1.50
CA ALA A 540 -27.42 -15.59 -0.16
C ALA A 540 -26.01 -15.02 -0.11
N ILE A 541 -25.88 -14.00 0.74
CA ILE A 541 -24.61 -13.34 1.02
C ILE A 541 -23.80 -14.27 1.93
N THR A 542 -22.57 -14.58 1.53
CA THR A 542 -21.69 -15.50 2.25
C THR A 542 -20.72 -14.77 3.16
N CYS A 543 -20.28 -13.57 2.76
CA CYS A 543 -19.30 -12.78 3.50
C CYS A 543 -19.53 -11.27 3.27
N LEU A 544 -19.33 -10.48 4.33
CA LEU A 544 -19.31 -9.02 4.30
C LEU A 544 -18.03 -8.52 4.97
N VAL A 545 -17.31 -7.63 4.31
CA VAL A 545 -16.09 -7.01 4.85
C VAL A 545 -16.12 -5.52 4.59
N SER A 546 -15.88 -4.71 5.61
CA SER A 546 -15.79 -3.25 5.52
C SER A 546 -14.34 -2.80 5.67
N SER A 547 -13.89 -1.89 4.79
CA SER A 547 -12.61 -1.17 4.92
C SER A 547 -12.90 0.31 5.09
N GLN A 548 -12.58 0.84 6.27
CA GLN A 548 -12.71 2.28 6.54
C GLN A 548 -11.62 3.08 5.82
N SER A 549 -10.40 2.52 5.69
CA SER A 549 -9.27 3.17 5.01
C SER A 549 -9.58 3.53 3.56
N HIS A 550 -10.34 2.67 2.87
CA HIS A 550 -10.75 2.87 1.48
C HIS A 550 -12.23 3.24 1.32
N ALA A 551 -12.95 3.45 2.42
CA ALA A 551 -14.39 3.76 2.46
C ALA A 551 -15.27 2.80 1.62
N VAL A 552 -14.96 1.51 1.66
CA VAL A 552 -15.71 0.47 0.92
C VAL A 552 -16.32 -0.60 1.82
N LEU A 553 -17.45 -1.13 1.38
CA LEU A 553 -18.01 -2.40 1.85
C LEU A 553 -17.92 -3.39 0.69
N VAL A 554 -17.43 -4.59 0.95
CA VAL A 554 -17.34 -5.67 -0.03
C VAL A 554 -18.28 -6.79 0.40
N SER A 555 -19.15 -7.22 -0.52
CA SER A 555 -20.07 -8.34 -0.32
C SER A 555 -19.79 -9.47 -1.29
N ALA A 556 -19.81 -10.70 -0.79
CA ALA A 556 -19.69 -11.92 -1.57
C ALA A 556 -20.97 -12.75 -1.45
N SER A 557 -21.30 -13.49 -2.50
CA SER A 557 -22.50 -14.32 -2.54
C SER A 557 -22.26 -15.68 -3.19
N ARG A 558 -23.21 -16.59 -2.94
CA ARG A 558 -23.34 -17.87 -3.66
C ARG A 558 -23.65 -17.69 -5.15
N ASP A 559 -24.10 -16.51 -5.57
CA ASP A 559 -24.36 -16.16 -6.97
C ASP A 559 -23.09 -15.97 -7.84
N LEU A 560 -21.92 -16.30 -7.29
CA LEU A 560 -20.60 -16.23 -7.91
C LEU A 560 -20.02 -14.81 -8.03
N THR A 561 -20.71 -13.79 -7.51
CA THR A 561 -20.30 -12.39 -7.64
C THR A 561 -19.72 -11.83 -6.35
N VAL A 562 -18.88 -10.81 -6.52
CA VAL A 562 -18.41 -9.95 -5.45
C VAL A 562 -18.71 -8.50 -5.84
N LEU A 563 -19.41 -7.78 -4.97
CA LEU A 563 -19.82 -6.40 -5.18
C LEU A 563 -19.08 -5.48 -4.21
N VAL A 564 -18.62 -4.34 -4.72
CA VAL A 564 -17.94 -3.29 -3.95
C VAL A 564 -18.88 -2.09 -3.87
N TRP A 565 -19.20 -1.67 -2.66
CA TRP A 565 -20.13 -0.60 -2.34
C TRP A 565 -19.41 0.54 -1.65
N HIS A 566 -19.90 1.77 -1.82
CA HIS A 566 -19.43 2.89 -1.01
C HIS A 566 -19.96 2.75 0.41
N LEU A 567 -19.06 2.74 1.40
CA LEU A 567 -19.39 2.46 2.80
C LEU A 567 -20.39 3.46 3.39
N SER A 568 -20.18 4.76 3.15
CA SER A 568 -21.03 5.82 3.71
C SER A 568 -22.21 6.24 2.81
N GLU A 569 -22.02 6.31 1.49
CA GLU A 569 -23.07 6.75 0.55
C GLU A 569 -23.99 5.62 0.06
N LEU A 570 -23.66 4.36 0.35
CA LEU A 570 -24.55 3.22 0.15
C LEU A 570 -24.94 2.96 -1.32
N PHE A 571 -24.08 3.32 -2.28
CA PHE A 571 -24.26 2.98 -3.69
C PHE A 571 -23.27 1.90 -4.15
N LEU A 572 -23.65 1.13 -5.17
CA LEU A 572 -22.78 0.14 -5.80
C LEU A 572 -21.67 0.86 -6.59
N ILE A 573 -20.41 0.65 -6.22
CA ILE A 573 -19.26 1.19 -6.95
C ILE A 573 -18.99 0.32 -8.18
N ARG A 574 -18.83 -0.99 -7.97
CA ARG A 574 -18.52 -1.94 -9.06
C ARG A 574 -18.79 -3.39 -8.68
N GLN A 575 -18.84 -4.24 -9.69
CA GLN A 575 -18.89 -5.69 -9.58
C GLN A 575 -17.56 -6.29 -10.08
N LEU A 576 -16.93 -7.16 -9.30
CA LEU A 576 -15.78 -7.95 -9.77
C LEU A 576 -16.24 -9.01 -10.78
N PRO A 577 -15.36 -9.44 -11.71
CA PRO A 577 -15.66 -10.54 -12.62
C PRO A 577 -16.18 -11.79 -11.89
N LYS A 578 -17.11 -12.51 -12.52
CA LYS A 578 -17.78 -13.68 -11.92
C LYS A 578 -16.79 -14.79 -11.62
N HIS A 579 -16.87 -15.35 -10.42
CA HIS A 579 -16.05 -16.49 -9.99
C HIS A 579 -16.60 -17.80 -10.57
N PRO A 580 -15.77 -18.85 -10.69
CA PRO A 580 -16.23 -20.16 -11.16
C PRO A 580 -17.12 -20.90 -10.14
N HIS A 581 -17.01 -20.58 -8.85
CA HIS A 581 -17.76 -21.20 -7.77
C HIS A 581 -18.23 -20.15 -6.75
N ALA A 582 -19.14 -20.56 -5.85
CA ALA A 582 -19.61 -19.71 -4.76
C ALA A 582 -18.42 -19.13 -3.98
N VAL A 583 -18.47 -17.84 -3.72
CA VAL A 583 -17.39 -17.14 -3.00
C VAL A 583 -17.61 -17.35 -1.51
N LEU A 584 -16.62 -17.92 -0.82
CA LEU A 584 -16.75 -18.34 0.59
C LEU A 584 -16.08 -17.37 1.55
N ALA A 585 -15.00 -16.72 1.13
CA ALA A 585 -14.27 -15.77 1.95
C ALA A 585 -13.77 -14.59 1.12
N VAL A 586 -13.74 -13.43 1.77
CA VAL A 586 -13.18 -12.19 1.23
C VAL A 586 -12.32 -11.55 2.30
N ALA A 587 -11.24 -10.91 1.89
CA ALA A 587 -10.48 -9.98 2.72
C ALA A 587 -10.13 -8.74 1.90
N VAL A 588 -10.05 -7.59 2.56
CA VAL A 588 -9.56 -6.33 1.98
C VAL A 588 -8.29 -5.94 2.73
N ASN A 589 -7.23 -5.60 1.99
CA ASN A 589 -6.01 -5.07 2.57
C ASN A 589 -6.19 -3.57 2.85
N ASP A 590 -6.28 -3.18 4.12
CA ASP A 590 -6.47 -1.78 4.52
C ASP A 590 -5.29 -0.86 4.20
N ALA A 591 -4.13 -1.40 3.81
CA ALA A 591 -2.96 -0.62 3.42
C ALA A 591 -2.88 -0.37 1.90
N THR A 592 -3.29 -1.34 1.07
CA THR A 592 -3.16 -1.25 -0.40
C THR A 592 -4.50 -1.15 -1.14
N GLY A 593 -5.61 -1.49 -0.49
CA GLY A 593 -6.93 -1.62 -1.12
C GLY A 593 -7.12 -2.90 -1.92
N ASP A 594 -6.13 -3.79 -1.94
CA ASP A 594 -6.24 -5.07 -2.66
C ASP A 594 -7.29 -5.98 -2.00
N ILE A 595 -8.01 -6.72 -2.83
CA ILE A 595 -9.07 -7.62 -2.41
C ILE A 595 -8.62 -9.05 -2.69
N ALA A 596 -8.64 -9.92 -1.67
CA ALA A 596 -8.49 -11.35 -1.85
C ALA A 596 -9.87 -12.00 -1.77
N THR A 597 -10.17 -12.88 -2.73
CA THR A 597 -11.42 -13.65 -2.74
C THR A 597 -11.11 -15.13 -2.87
N ALA A 598 -11.90 -15.95 -2.19
CA ALA A 598 -11.77 -17.39 -2.22
C ALA A 598 -13.06 -18.04 -2.73
N CYS A 599 -12.94 -18.94 -3.70
CA CYS A 599 -14.03 -19.80 -4.15
C CYS A 599 -13.53 -21.24 -4.22
N ALA A 600 -14.11 -22.12 -3.38
CA ALA A 600 -13.58 -23.46 -3.12
C ALA A 600 -12.07 -23.43 -2.79
N THR A 601 -11.21 -23.98 -3.65
CA THR A 601 -9.75 -24.06 -3.45
C THR A 601 -8.98 -22.96 -4.20
N LEU A 602 -9.69 -22.10 -4.94
CA LEU A 602 -9.10 -21.03 -5.74
C LEU A 602 -8.98 -19.73 -4.94
N LEU A 603 -7.77 -19.17 -4.93
CA LEU A 603 -7.45 -17.85 -4.41
C LEU A 603 -7.31 -16.86 -5.57
N HIS A 604 -8.09 -15.79 -5.56
CA HIS A 604 -7.97 -14.68 -6.50
C HIS A 604 -7.52 -13.43 -5.76
N LEU A 605 -6.66 -12.65 -6.39
CA LEU A 605 -6.17 -11.37 -5.89
C LEU A 605 -6.53 -10.26 -6.88
N TRP A 606 -7.16 -9.20 -6.39
CA TRP A 606 -7.71 -8.11 -7.18
C TRP A 606 -7.22 -6.76 -6.67
N THR A 607 -7.18 -5.78 -7.55
CA THR A 607 -7.13 -4.37 -7.12
C THR A 607 -8.51 -3.90 -6.66
N LEU A 608 -8.55 -2.80 -5.89
CA LEU A 608 -9.82 -2.12 -5.54
C LEU A 608 -10.63 -1.70 -6.79
N ASN A 609 -9.92 -1.45 -7.90
CA ASN A 609 -10.50 -1.09 -9.18
C ASN A 609 -11.02 -2.31 -9.98
N GLY A 610 -10.88 -3.53 -9.46
CA GLY A 610 -11.43 -4.74 -10.05
C GLY A 610 -10.57 -5.38 -11.14
N GLN A 611 -9.29 -5.00 -11.23
CA GLN A 611 -8.31 -5.68 -12.08
C GLN A 611 -7.82 -6.95 -11.38
N LEU A 612 -7.84 -8.08 -12.07
CA LEU A 612 -7.30 -9.34 -11.56
C LEU A 612 -5.76 -9.28 -11.61
N LEU A 613 -5.12 -9.44 -10.45
CA LEU A 613 -3.66 -9.45 -10.32
C LEU A 613 -3.09 -10.86 -10.46
N ALA A 614 -3.71 -11.84 -9.79
CA ALA A 614 -3.26 -13.23 -9.81
C ALA A 614 -4.37 -14.19 -9.40
N VAL A 615 -4.29 -15.43 -9.88
CA VAL A 615 -5.17 -16.54 -9.48
C VAL A 615 -4.33 -17.80 -9.22
N LEU A 616 -4.70 -18.57 -8.21
CA LEU A 616 -4.01 -19.81 -7.84
C LEU A 616 -4.99 -20.85 -7.30
N ASN A 617 -4.89 -22.09 -7.77
CA ASN A 617 -5.49 -23.23 -7.08
C ASN A 617 -4.56 -23.71 -5.97
N THR A 618 -5.05 -23.70 -4.73
CA THR A 618 -4.27 -24.06 -3.55
C THR A 618 -4.18 -25.58 -3.31
N CYS A 619 -4.85 -26.39 -4.12
CA CYS A 619 -4.77 -27.85 -4.08
C CYS A 619 -3.80 -28.39 -5.12
N ASP A 620 -2.83 -29.20 -4.67
CA ASP A 620 -1.80 -29.81 -5.53
C ASP A 620 -2.34 -30.97 -6.41
N VAL A 621 -3.55 -31.47 -6.11
CA VAL A 621 -4.15 -32.61 -6.81
C VAL A 621 -5.06 -32.09 -7.94
N ALA A 622 -4.48 -31.87 -9.11
CA ALA A 622 -5.28 -31.62 -10.31
C ALA A 622 -6.03 -32.90 -10.76
N PRO A 623 -7.28 -32.80 -11.27
CA PRO A 623 -8.09 -31.60 -11.51
C PRO A 623 -9.30 -31.46 -10.56
N ALA A 624 -9.39 -32.27 -9.49
CA ALA A 624 -10.58 -32.29 -8.63
C ALA A 624 -10.49 -31.24 -7.51
N ILE A 625 -11.52 -30.42 -7.37
CA ILE A 625 -11.75 -29.61 -6.17
C ILE A 625 -11.92 -30.57 -5.00
N ASP A 626 -10.99 -30.53 -4.04
CA ASP A 626 -11.11 -31.31 -2.81
C ASP A 626 -11.98 -30.51 -1.82
N PRO A 627 -13.22 -30.96 -1.52
CA PRO A 627 -14.09 -30.28 -0.57
C PRO A 627 -13.49 -30.23 0.84
N GLN A 628 -12.48 -31.05 1.13
CA GLN A 628 -11.80 -31.05 2.43
C GLN A 628 -10.76 -29.93 2.55
N GLN A 629 -10.34 -29.29 1.44
CA GLN A 629 -9.33 -28.23 1.44
C GLN A 629 -9.84 -26.86 0.97
N MET A 630 -11.15 -26.61 1.11
CA MET A 630 -11.74 -25.32 0.75
C MET A 630 -11.15 -24.20 1.60
N ILE A 631 -10.90 -23.06 0.98
CA ILE A 631 -10.49 -21.83 1.65
C ILE A 631 -11.75 -21.18 2.23
N ILE A 632 -11.75 -20.98 3.55
CA ILE A 632 -12.91 -20.49 4.31
C ILE A 632 -12.61 -19.21 5.11
N SER A 633 -11.33 -18.84 5.25
CA SER A 633 -10.93 -17.56 5.85
C SER A 633 -9.70 -16.99 5.14
N LEU A 634 -9.62 -15.66 5.09
CA LEU A 634 -8.55 -14.93 4.42
C LEU A 634 -8.05 -13.79 5.30
N ALA A 635 -6.75 -13.50 5.24
CA ALA A 635 -6.14 -12.34 5.87
C ALA A 635 -4.91 -11.86 5.09
N PHE A 636 -4.57 -10.58 5.23
CA PHE A 636 -3.37 -9.96 4.66
C PHE A 636 -2.36 -9.59 5.76
N SER A 637 -1.08 -9.50 5.42
CA SER A 637 -0.16 -8.59 6.12
C SER A 637 -0.38 -7.15 5.65
N THR A 638 -0.30 -6.18 6.56
CA THR A 638 -0.69 -4.79 6.31
C THR A 638 0.30 -3.72 6.80
N MET A 639 1.42 -4.09 7.45
CA MET A 639 2.31 -3.09 8.08
C MET A 639 3.16 -2.29 7.11
N ASN A 640 3.89 -2.96 6.22
CA ASN A 640 4.82 -2.31 5.29
C ASN A 640 4.36 -2.60 3.87
N GLU A 641 3.49 -1.76 3.30
CA GLU A 641 2.88 -1.99 1.99
C GLU A 641 3.90 -2.08 0.83
N TRP A 642 5.09 -1.50 1.02
CA TRP A 642 6.20 -1.56 0.05
C TRP A 642 7.03 -2.84 0.12
N ASP A 643 6.80 -3.67 1.13
CA ASP A 643 7.56 -4.88 1.36
C ASP A 643 7.17 -5.99 0.38
N ASN A 644 8.16 -6.51 -0.34
CA ASN A 644 7.94 -7.59 -1.30
C ASN A 644 7.68 -8.95 -0.62
N ASP A 645 7.98 -9.08 0.68
CA ASP A 645 7.72 -10.28 1.46
C ASP A 645 6.32 -10.31 2.10
N ASN A 646 5.46 -9.32 1.80
CA ASN A 646 4.07 -9.34 2.23
C ASN A 646 3.35 -10.63 1.82
N VAL A 647 2.36 -11.02 2.64
CA VAL A 647 1.69 -12.31 2.52
C VAL A 647 0.17 -12.22 2.56
N ILE A 648 -0.43 -13.18 1.87
CA ILE A 648 -1.84 -13.54 1.95
C ILE A 648 -1.92 -14.87 2.67
N MET A 649 -2.79 -14.95 3.67
CA MET A 649 -2.98 -16.11 4.52
C MET A 649 -4.36 -16.70 4.27
N CYS A 650 -4.41 -18.00 4.02
CA CYS A 650 -5.63 -18.73 3.71
C CYS A 650 -5.86 -19.82 4.76
N GLY A 651 -6.97 -19.73 5.49
CA GLY A 651 -7.41 -20.78 6.37
C GLY A 651 -8.29 -21.77 5.62
N THR A 652 -7.94 -23.05 5.71
CA THR A 652 -8.63 -24.13 4.98
C THR A 652 -9.48 -25.00 5.89
N SER A 653 -10.44 -25.70 5.30
CA SER A 653 -11.36 -26.59 6.02
C SER A 653 -10.69 -27.82 6.67
N ASP A 654 -9.46 -28.16 6.26
CA ASP A 654 -8.64 -29.24 6.82
C ASP A 654 -7.75 -28.81 8.01
N GLY A 655 -7.90 -27.58 8.51
CA GLY A 655 -7.11 -27.09 9.65
C GLY A 655 -5.72 -26.56 9.31
N THR A 656 -5.45 -26.27 8.03
CA THR A 656 -4.18 -25.70 7.57
C THR A 656 -4.28 -24.19 7.35
N VAL A 657 -3.20 -23.45 7.64
CA VAL A 657 -3.01 -22.07 7.18
C VAL A 657 -1.98 -22.07 6.06
N LYS A 658 -2.43 -21.86 4.82
CA LYS A 658 -1.53 -21.73 3.65
C LYS A 658 -1.15 -20.26 3.48
N ILE A 659 0.14 -19.95 3.36
CA ILE A 659 0.65 -18.58 3.27
C ILE A 659 1.33 -18.37 1.92
N TYR A 660 0.92 -17.32 1.21
CA TYR A 660 1.38 -16.99 -0.14
C TYR A 660 1.96 -15.58 -0.21
N SER A 661 2.94 -15.35 -1.07
CA SER A 661 3.37 -14.01 -1.49
C SER A 661 3.00 -13.79 -2.96
N CYS A 662 2.64 -12.55 -3.31
CA CYS A 662 2.47 -12.15 -4.70
C CYS A 662 3.80 -11.62 -5.22
N VAL A 663 4.37 -12.27 -6.24
CA VAL A 663 5.68 -11.90 -6.81
C VAL A 663 5.55 -11.58 -8.28
N VAL A 664 6.36 -10.64 -8.76
CA VAL A 664 6.51 -10.32 -10.19
C VAL A 664 7.53 -11.29 -10.80
N PHE A 665 7.17 -11.90 -11.93
CA PHE A 665 7.97 -12.91 -12.61
C PHE A 665 8.08 -12.62 -14.11
N GLU A 666 9.25 -12.90 -14.70
CA GLU A 666 9.50 -12.78 -16.13
C GLU A 666 8.79 -13.92 -16.89
N ASN A 667 7.78 -13.59 -17.68
CA ASN A 667 7.03 -14.55 -18.48
C ASN A 667 7.83 -14.94 -19.73
N ASP A 668 8.22 -16.21 -19.80
CA ASP A 668 8.91 -16.80 -20.96
C ASP A 668 7.94 -17.33 -22.04
N GLY A 669 6.68 -16.86 -22.01
CA GLY A 669 5.59 -17.30 -22.88
C GLY A 669 4.84 -18.55 -22.39
N SER A 670 5.17 -19.07 -21.20
CA SER A 670 4.49 -20.23 -20.60
C SER A 670 3.19 -19.89 -19.88
N LEU A 671 2.99 -18.62 -19.53
CA LEU A 671 1.77 -18.10 -18.90
C LEU A 671 1.01 -17.21 -19.88
N SER A 672 -0.33 -17.26 -19.84
CA SER A 672 -1.16 -16.31 -20.58
C SER A 672 -0.95 -14.88 -20.04
N ASP A 673 -0.98 -13.89 -20.95
CA ASP A 673 -0.75 -12.47 -20.63
C ASP A 673 -1.77 -11.87 -19.64
N GLN A 674 -2.93 -12.50 -19.51
CA GLN A 674 -3.93 -12.20 -18.48
C GLN A 674 -4.03 -13.42 -17.56
N PRO A 675 -4.18 -13.26 -16.23
CA PRO A 675 -4.62 -14.35 -15.38
C PRO A 675 -5.97 -14.86 -15.92
N ALA A 676 -5.94 -16.03 -16.57
CA ALA A 676 -7.08 -16.51 -17.33
C ALA A 676 -8.18 -16.98 -16.39
N PHE A 677 -9.37 -16.42 -16.55
CA PHE A 677 -10.62 -17.09 -16.21
C PHE A 677 -10.79 -18.24 -17.20
N GLU A 678 -10.38 -19.45 -16.87
CA GLU A 678 -10.84 -20.62 -17.62
C GLU A 678 -12.33 -20.80 -17.34
N ASN A 679 -13.16 -20.17 -18.18
CA ASN A 679 -14.59 -20.47 -18.30
C ASN A 679 -14.76 -21.83 -18.98
N SER A 680 -14.39 -22.93 -18.32
CA SER A 680 -14.74 -24.27 -18.78
C SER A 680 -16.13 -24.65 -18.24
N THR A 681 -17.18 -23.99 -18.75
CA THR A 681 -18.58 -24.40 -18.59
C THR A 681 -19.14 -25.08 -19.85
N SER A 682 -18.30 -25.54 -20.78
CA SER A 682 -18.75 -26.40 -21.88
C SER A 682 -17.88 -27.65 -21.98
N SER A 683 -18.55 -28.80 -21.88
CA SER A 683 -18.09 -30.14 -22.26
C SER A 683 -17.30 -30.95 -21.21
N LEU A 684 -17.95 -31.30 -20.10
CA LEU A 684 -17.73 -32.61 -19.47
C LEU A 684 -18.54 -33.67 -20.25
N MET A 685 -18.10 -33.96 -21.47
CA MET A 685 -18.38 -35.22 -22.16
C MET A 685 -17.04 -35.79 -22.58
N LEU A 686 -16.82 -37.06 -22.24
CA LEU A 686 -15.60 -37.80 -22.52
C LEU A 686 -15.17 -37.62 -23.98
N GLU A 687 -13.94 -37.14 -24.20
CA GLU A 687 -13.11 -37.62 -25.30
C GLU A 687 -11.62 -37.39 -24.98
N ASN A 688 -10.86 -38.49 -25.09
CA ASN A 688 -9.42 -38.54 -24.85
C ASN A 688 -8.66 -37.63 -25.83
N SER A 689 -7.87 -36.68 -25.32
CA SER A 689 -6.66 -36.25 -26.02
C SER A 689 -5.61 -35.73 -25.03
N ASP A 690 -4.43 -36.34 -25.09
CA ASP A 690 -3.24 -36.03 -24.30
C ASP A 690 -2.72 -34.62 -24.59
N LYS A 691 -2.87 -33.68 -23.65
CA LYS A 691 -1.94 -32.55 -23.45
C LYS A 691 -1.82 -32.21 -21.98
N SER A 692 -0.76 -32.71 -21.36
CA SER A 692 -0.40 -32.47 -19.97
C SER A 692 0.22 -31.08 -19.73
N SER A 693 -0.39 -30.32 -18.83
CA SER A 693 0.21 -29.56 -17.72
C SER A 693 1.20 -28.41 -18.01
N GLY A 694 0.68 -27.17 -18.05
CA GLY A 694 1.47 -25.93 -17.91
C GLY A 694 1.91 -25.64 -16.45
N GLY A 695 1.03 -25.84 -15.46
CA GLY A 695 1.29 -25.45 -14.05
C GLY A 695 2.45 -26.20 -13.37
N ALA A 696 2.58 -27.52 -13.60
CA ALA A 696 3.66 -28.32 -13.02
C ALA A 696 5.03 -28.01 -13.65
N ALA A 697 5.04 -27.69 -14.95
CA ALA A 697 6.25 -27.27 -15.66
C ALA A 697 6.74 -25.89 -15.16
N ILE A 698 5.82 -24.98 -14.86
CA ILE A 698 6.10 -23.65 -14.30
C ILE A 698 6.65 -23.76 -12.88
N ALA A 699 6.03 -24.56 -11.99
CA ALA A 699 6.55 -24.79 -10.64
C ALA A 699 7.96 -25.42 -10.64
N ALA A 700 8.22 -26.38 -11.54
CA ALA A 700 9.53 -27.00 -11.69
C ALA A 700 10.59 -26.03 -12.25
N ARG A 701 10.19 -25.09 -13.12
CA ARG A 701 11.09 -24.09 -13.73
C ARG A 701 11.39 -22.93 -12.78
N LEU A 702 10.40 -22.47 -12.02
CA LEU A 702 10.55 -21.50 -10.91
C LEU A 702 11.50 -22.03 -9.84
N GLU A 703 11.39 -23.31 -9.46
CA GLU A 703 12.30 -23.94 -8.51
C GLU A 703 13.73 -24.12 -9.10
N LYS A 704 13.86 -24.27 -10.42
CA LYS A 704 15.15 -24.36 -11.13
C LYS A 704 15.86 -23.00 -11.24
N GLN A 705 15.12 -21.91 -11.45
CA GLN A 705 15.65 -20.54 -11.45
C GLN A 705 15.94 -20.03 -10.03
N ARG A 706 15.12 -20.38 -9.03
CA ARG A 706 15.40 -20.13 -7.61
C ARG A 706 16.72 -20.75 -7.15
N LYS A 707 17.11 -21.90 -7.72
CA LYS A 707 18.43 -22.53 -7.50
C LYS A 707 19.58 -21.81 -8.23
N ARG A 708 19.32 -21.15 -9.37
CA ARG A 708 20.33 -20.35 -10.10
C ARG A 708 20.59 -19.00 -9.46
N LEU A 709 19.55 -18.29 -9.03
CA LEU A 709 19.67 -17.00 -8.34
C LEU A 709 20.38 -17.12 -6.98
N LYS A 710 20.28 -18.27 -6.30
CA LYS A 710 21.06 -18.58 -5.09
C LYS A 710 22.54 -18.92 -5.35
N ASN A 711 22.91 -19.31 -6.57
CA ASN A 711 24.29 -19.62 -6.93
C ASN A 711 25.04 -18.43 -7.54
N SER A 712 24.33 -17.38 -7.98
CA SER A 712 24.95 -16.15 -8.50
C SER A 712 25.62 -15.30 -7.41
N SER A 713 25.33 -15.56 -6.14
CA SER A 713 25.90 -14.86 -4.98
C SER A 713 27.14 -15.54 -4.38
N THR A 714 27.70 -16.57 -5.02
CA THR A 714 28.86 -17.32 -4.48
C THR A 714 30.08 -17.47 -5.39
N ASN A 715 30.15 -16.82 -6.55
CA ASN A 715 31.37 -16.81 -7.37
C ASN A 715 31.93 -15.39 -7.54
N ILE A 716 32.53 -14.88 -6.46
CA ILE A 716 33.60 -13.88 -6.55
C ILE A 716 34.78 -14.48 -5.79
N THR A 717 35.77 -15.01 -6.50
CA THR A 717 37.19 -14.95 -6.09
C THR A 717 38.14 -15.37 -7.21
N SER A 718 39.02 -14.42 -7.55
CA SER A 718 40.41 -14.54 -8.01
C SER A 718 40.79 -15.47 -9.17
N SER A 719 41.20 -14.86 -10.30
CA SER A 719 42.49 -15.19 -10.92
C SER A 719 43.00 -14.02 -11.78
N SER A 720 44.20 -13.55 -11.44
CA SER A 720 44.97 -12.49 -12.08
C SER A 720 45.91 -13.02 -13.19
N ILE A 721 46.07 -12.19 -14.24
CA ILE A 721 47.24 -11.92 -15.08
C ILE A 721 47.90 -13.05 -15.90
N SER A 722 47.87 -12.88 -17.23
CA SER A 722 48.94 -13.01 -18.26
C SER A 722 48.28 -13.44 -19.59
N GLY A 723 48.61 -13.01 -20.80
CA GLY A 723 49.57 -12.06 -21.36
C GLY A 723 49.48 -12.20 -22.90
N SER A 724 49.77 -11.12 -23.62
CA SER A 724 50.30 -11.03 -25.01
C SER A 724 49.60 -11.67 -26.23
N GLY A 725 49.41 -10.81 -27.26
CA GLY A 725 49.48 -11.13 -28.70
C GLY A 725 48.18 -11.62 -29.34
N SER A 726 47.81 -11.28 -30.58
CA SER A 726 48.44 -10.52 -31.65
C SER A 726 47.39 -10.28 -32.74
N VAL A 727 47.59 -9.19 -33.48
CA VAL A 727 46.84 -8.74 -34.66
C VAL A 727 46.89 -9.77 -35.80
N SER A 728 45.78 -9.96 -36.53
CA SER A 728 45.84 -10.24 -37.98
C SER A 728 44.54 -9.85 -38.70
N VAL A 729 44.70 -8.85 -39.55
CA VAL A 729 43.83 -8.39 -40.64
C VAL A 729 43.86 -9.40 -41.78
N THR A 730 42.72 -9.71 -42.41
CA THR A 730 42.66 -9.93 -43.86
C THR A 730 41.28 -9.58 -44.44
N SER A 731 41.35 -8.71 -45.44
CA SER A 731 40.32 -8.18 -46.33
C SER A 731 40.03 -9.08 -47.53
N SER A 732 38.78 -9.08 -48.03
CA SER A 732 38.48 -9.12 -49.47
C SER A 732 36.99 -8.82 -49.74
N GLY A 733 36.71 -7.72 -50.47
CA GLY A 733 35.38 -7.39 -51.01
C GLY A 733 35.11 -8.08 -52.37
N PRO A 734 34.32 -7.47 -53.28
CA PRO A 734 32.89 -7.22 -53.20
C PRO A 734 32.12 -7.90 -54.36
N ALA A 735 30.86 -8.28 -54.16
CA ALA A 735 29.94 -8.55 -55.27
C ALA A 735 28.47 -8.39 -54.84
N SER A 736 27.73 -7.61 -55.61
CA SER A 736 26.27 -7.41 -55.58
C SER A 736 25.72 -7.71 -56.99
N PRO A 737 24.40 -7.76 -57.24
CA PRO A 737 23.26 -8.18 -56.41
C PRO A 737 22.41 -9.28 -57.10
N SER A 738 21.66 -10.08 -56.33
CA SER A 738 20.48 -10.76 -56.91
C SER A 738 19.36 -10.89 -55.88
N SER A 739 18.20 -10.46 -56.32
CA SER A 739 16.92 -10.27 -55.65
C SER A 739 16.31 -11.51 -55.00
N GLY A 740 15.71 -11.29 -53.83
CA GLY A 740 14.39 -11.87 -53.51
C GLY A 740 14.40 -13.07 -52.56
N ASN A 741 14.47 -12.80 -51.26
CA ASN A 741 13.55 -13.45 -50.32
C ASN A 741 13.46 -12.60 -49.04
N LYS A 742 12.24 -12.11 -48.76
CA LYS A 742 11.90 -11.46 -47.49
C LYS A 742 11.97 -12.50 -46.38
N THR A 743 13.11 -12.61 -45.71
CA THR A 743 13.16 -13.15 -44.35
C THR A 743 12.55 -12.11 -43.42
N THR A 744 11.35 -12.40 -42.93
CA THR A 744 10.73 -11.74 -41.78
C THR A 744 11.76 -11.65 -40.66
N LYS A 745 12.15 -10.42 -40.31
CA LYS A 745 12.80 -10.16 -39.02
C LYS A 745 11.87 -10.69 -37.94
N SER A 746 12.35 -11.66 -37.17
CA SER A 746 11.76 -12.00 -35.89
C SER A 746 11.72 -10.73 -35.05
N GLU A 747 10.52 -10.26 -34.75
CA GLU A 747 10.31 -9.32 -33.66
C GLU A 747 10.93 -9.95 -32.41
N GLU A 748 11.93 -9.29 -31.82
CA GLU A 748 12.40 -9.62 -30.48
C GLU A 748 11.19 -9.46 -29.56
N GLY A 749 10.64 -10.59 -29.09
CA GLY A 749 9.47 -10.56 -28.21
C GLY A 749 9.80 -9.77 -26.96
N GLU A 750 9.03 -8.70 -26.71
CA GLU A 750 9.12 -7.95 -25.46
C GLU A 750 9.02 -8.92 -24.28
N THR A 751 10.03 -8.89 -23.42
CA THR A 751 10.04 -9.63 -22.17
C THR A 751 8.91 -9.11 -21.27
N LYS A 752 7.83 -9.89 -21.11
CA LYS A 752 6.66 -9.48 -20.32
C LYS A 752 6.78 -9.98 -18.89
N PHE A 753 6.35 -9.19 -17.92
CA PHE A 753 6.34 -9.56 -16.50
C PHE A 753 4.91 -9.77 -16.01
N VAL A 754 4.68 -10.81 -15.22
CA VAL A 754 3.36 -11.19 -14.70
C VAL A 754 3.41 -11.42 -13.19
N ARG A 755 2.29 -11.16 -12.50
CA ARG A 755 2.15 -11.41 -11.07
C ARG A 755 1.66 -12.82 -10.82
N VAL A 756 2.33 -13.53 -9.91
CA VAL A 756 1.98 -14.90 -9.53
C VAL A 756 1.97 -15.06 -8.02
N LEU A 757 1.05 -15.89 -7.52
CA LEU A 757 0.98 -16.26 -6.12
C LEU A 757 1.90 -17.46 -5.87
N VAL A 758 2.85 -17.31 -4.94
CA VAL A 758 3.83 -18.34 -4.60
C VAL A 758 3.68 -18.72 -3.13
N GLN A 759 3.50 -20.02 -2.87
CA GLN A 759 3.39 -20.52 -1.51
C GLN A 759 4.73 -20.36 -0.77
N ARG A 760 4.68 -19.69 0.39
CA ARG A 760 5.81 -19.48 1.29
C ARG A 760 5.93 -20.61 2.30
N THR A 761 4.82 -20.97 2.93
CA THR A 761 4.71 -22.07 3.90
C THR A 761 3.28 -22.57 4.00
N ALA A 762 3.10 -23.68 4.70
CA ALA A 762 1.83 -24.03 5.33
C ALA A 762 2.07 -24.19 6.84
N LEU A 763 1.29 -23.49 7.66
CA LEU A 763 1.26 -23.72 9.09
C LEU A 763 0.17 -24.74 9.37
N THR A 764 0.59 -25.94 9.75
CA THR A 764 -0.34 -26.96 10.21
C THR A 764 -0.43 -26.85 11.72
N MET A 765 -1.64 -26.74 12.25
CA MET A 765 -1.89 -26.85 13.69
C MET A 765 -1.54 -28.24 14.26
N HIS A 766 -1.16 -29.18 13.38
CA HIS A 766 -1.05 -30.63 13.59
C HIS A 766 0.37 -31.17 13.82
N THR A 767 1.41 -30.32 13.90
CA THR A 767 2.79 -30.81 14.15
C THR A 767 3.07 -31.26 15.58
N ALA A 768 2.06 -31.33 16.45
CA ALA A 768 2.08 -32.26 17.58
C ALA A 768 1.41 -33.59 17.15
N PHE A 769 2.03 -34.29 16.19
CA PHE A 769 1.65 -35.67 15.89
C PHE A 769 1.81 -36.48 17.18
N ASN A 770 0.70 -36.97 17.73
CA ASN A 770 0.50 -37.65 19.03
C ASN A 770 -0.18 -36.82 20.16
N ARG A 771 -0.91 -35.73 19.88
CA ARG A 771 -1.87 -35.25 20.90
C ARG A 771 -3.15 -36.11 20.88
N PRO A 772 -3.56 -36.70 22.02
CA PRO A 772 -4.78 -37.50 22.09
C PRO A 772 -6.07 -36.69 21.88
N ASP A 773 -6.00 -35.37 21.96
CA ASP A 773 -7.12 -34.42 21.96
C ASP A 773 -7.52 -33.92 20.56
N ASN A 774 -6.89 -34.40 19.46
CA ASN A 774 -7.06 -33.80 18.13
C ASN A 774 -7.04 -34.82 16.97
N VAL A 775 -7.97 -35.78 16.98
CA VAL A 775 -8.09 -36.86 15.96
C VAL A 775 -8.66 -36.35 14.62
N HIS A 776 -9.41 -35.25 14.61
CA HIS A 776 -9.97 -34.62 13.42
C HIS A 776 -9.63 -33.12 13.40
N PRO A 777 -8.86 -32.64 12.41
CA PRO A 777 -8.55 -31.22 12.26
C PRO A 777 -9.79 -30.34 12.24
N ALA A 778 -9.82 -29.32 13.10
CA ALA A 778 -10.86 -28.31 13.05
C ALA A 778 -10.56 -27.32 11.90
N PRO A 779 -11.58 -26.88 11.14
CA PRO A 779 -11.40 -25.91 10.06
C PRO A 779 -10.87 -24.57 10.59
N ILE A 780 -10.04 -23.86 9.82
CA ILE A 780 -9.52 -22.55 10.22
C ILE A 780 -10.50 -21.43 9.84
N THR A 781 -11.25 -20.93 10.81
CA THR A 781 -12.35 -19.99 10.60
C THR A 781 -11.96 -18.52 10.76
N ALA A 782 -10.83 -18.21 11.41
CA ALA A 782 -10.34 -16.84 11.56
C ALA A 782 -8.82 -16.75 11.55
N ILE A 783 -8.27 -15.70 10.93
CA ILE A 783 -6.83 -15.41 10.91
C ILE A 783 -6.65 -13.91 11.14
N ALA A 784 -5.72 -13.52 12.01
CA ALA A 784 -5.37 -12.12 12.20
C ALA A 784 -3.89 -11.96 12.58
N PRO A 785 -3.08 -11.21 11.82
CA PRO A 785 -1.74 -10.83 12.27
C PRO A 785 -1.83 -9.90 13.49
N SER A 786 -0.83 -9.93 14.37
CA SER A 786 -0.71 -8.95 15.47
C SER A 786 -0.48 -7.53 14.93
N ARG A 787 -0.75 -6.49 15.73
CA ARG A 787 -0.69 -5.09 15.31
C ARG A 787 0.73 -4.71 14.92
N ASP A 788 1.70 -5.19 15.69
CA ASP A 788 3.12 -5.08 15.42
C ASP A 788 3.64 -6.10 14.39
N HIS A 789 2.76 -6.97 13.88
CA HIS A 789 3.06 -8.06 12.95
C HIS A 789 4.21 -8.96 13.42
N ARG A 790 4.41 -9.14 14.74
CA ARG A 790 5.38 -10.11 15.29
C ARG A 790 4.77 -11.49 15.54
N SER A 791 3.45 -11.55 15.69
CA SER A 791 2.69 -12.77 15.97
C SER A 791 1.56 -12.96 14.95
N LEU A 792 1.07 -14.19 14.82
CA LEU A 792 -0.08 -14.53 13.98
C LEU A 792 -1.10 -15.30 14.81
N TYR A 793 -2.33 -14.77 14.91
CA TYR A 793 -3.44 -15.43 15.59
C TYR A 793 -4.26 -16.25 14.60
N VAL A 794 -4.57 -17.49 14.98
CA VAL A 794 -5.32 -18.46 14.17
C VAL A 794 -6.46 -19.03 15.01
N GLY A 795 -7.69 -18.82 14.59
CA GLY A 795 -8.91 -19.33 15.22
C GLY A 795 -9.50 -20.51 14.46
N ASP A 796 -9.99 -21.52 15.18
CA ASP A 796 -10.58 -22.72 14.58
C ASP A 796 -12.09 -22.89 14.82
N GLY A 797 -12.68 -23.83 14.08
CA GLY A 797 -14.11 -24.13 14.09
C GLY A 797 -14.63 -24.78 15.37
N ILE A 798 -13.78 -25.08 16.36
CA ILE A 798 -14.22 -25.57 17.68
C ILE A 798 -14.01 -24.54 18.79
N GLY A 799 -13.54 -23.34 18.46
CA GLY A 799 -13.44 -22.21 19.38
C GLY A 799 -12.07 -21.98 20.00
N ARG A 800 -11.00 -22.60 19.47
CA ARG A 800 -9.64 -22.38 19.96
C ARG A 800 -8.94 -21.29 19.16
N VAL A 801 -8.23 -20.41 19.85
CA VAL A 801 -7.37 -19.37 19.28
C VAL A 801 -5.93 -19.71 19.60
N TRP A 802 -5.08 -19.71 18.58
CA TRP A 802 -3.68 -20.07 18.65
C TRP A 802 -2.81 -18.86 18.29
N CYS A 803 -1.74 -18.62 19.04
CA CYS A 803 -0.80 -17.54 18.78
C CYS A 803 0.52 -18.12 18.30
N TRP A 804 0.83 -17.94 17.02
CA TRP A 804 2.12 -18.28 16.43
C TRP A 804 3.07 -17.10 16.62
N GLN A 805 4.30 -17.36 17.06
CA GLN A 805 5.30 -16.31 17.29
C GLN A 805 6.65 -16.71 16.71
N GLY A 806 7.42 -15.74 16.24
CA GLY A 806 8.80 -15.97 15.83
C GLY A 806 9.67 -16.20 17.06
N GLY A 807 10.31 -17.36 17.19
CA GLY A 807 11.23 -17.62 18.30
C GLY A 807 12.49 -16.74 18.24
N GLU A 808 12.87 -16.10 19.35
CA GLU A 808 14.19 -15.45 19.50
C GLU A 808 15.35 -16.46 19.52
N GLY A 809 15.06 -17.74 19.71
CA GLY A 809 15.97 -18.85 19.45
C GLY A 809 15.40 -19.74 18.36
N GLY A 810 16.24 -20.15 17.40
CA GLY A 810 15.90 -21.16 16.40
C GLY A 810 15.49 -22.49 17.07
N GLY A 811 14.20 -22.62 17.36
CA GLY A 811 13.62 -23.74 18.09
C GLY A 811 13.00 -24.79 17.17
N ARG A 812 13.70 -25.93 17.05
CA ARG A 812 13.23 -27.28 16.65
C ARG A 812 12.44 -27.42 15.33
N ALA A 813 13.11 -27.93 14.30
CA ALA A 813 12.42 -28.63 13.22
C ALA A 813 11.88 -29.99 13.69
N ASP A 814 10.65 -30.04 14.18
CA ASP A 814 9.91 -31.27 14.53
C ASP A 814 9.01 -31.76 13.38
N HIS A 815 9.45 -31.64 12.12
CA HIS A 815 8.67 -32.13 10.96
C HIS A 815 9.01 -33.58 10.61
N TRP A 816 8.76 -34.55 11.50
CA TRP A 816 8.98 -35.97 11.19
C TRP A 816 7.79 -36.56 10.41
N VAL A 817 7.93 -36.73 9.09
CA VAL A 817 6.86 -37.25 8.23
C VAL A 817 6.70 -38.75 8.44
N GLN A 818 5.46 -39.23 8.60
CA GLN A 818 5.18 -40.67 8.75
C GLN A 818 5.37 -41.43 7.44
N ASP A 819 5.94 -42.63 7.52
CA ASP A 819 6.20 -43.49 6.36
C ASP A 819 4.95 -43.79 5.53
N VAL A 820 3.77 -43.83 6.17
CA VAL A 820 2.50 -44.14 5.49
C VAL A 820 2.00 -42.98 4.63
N MET A 821 2.29 -41.74 5.05
CA MET A 821 1.85 -40.50 4.40
C MET A 821 2.64 -40.19 3.13
N ARG A 822 3.80 -40.82 2.95
CA ARG A 822 4.69 -40.52 1.82
C ARG A 822 5.03 -41.77 1.02
N GLN A 823 4.43 -41.89 -0.15
CA GLN A 823 4.65 -43.00 -1.09
C GLN A 823 5.80 -42.75 -2.06
N ARG A 824 6.45 -41.58 -2.01
CA ARG A 824 7.54 -41.18 -2.92
C ARG A 824 8.67 -40.48 -2.17
N CYS A 825 9.90 -40.58 -2.66
CA CYS A 825 11.07 -39.88 -2.11
C CYS A 825 10.94 -38.36 -2.29
N ASP A 826 11.23 -37.57 -1.25
CA ASP A 826 11.09 -36.10 -1.27
C ASP A 826 12.09 -35.33 -2.13
N ASP A 827 13.07 -36.01 -2.72
CA ASP A 827 14.07 -35.38 -3.59
C ASP A 827 14.03 -35.90 -5.02
N CYS A 828 13.95 -37.22 -5.21
CA CYS A 828 13.95 -37.84 -6.54
C CYS A 828 12.58 -38.38 -6.99
N GLU A 829 11.54 -38.22 -6.17
CA GLU A 829 10.17 -38.70 -6.43
C GLU A 829 10.02 -40.21 -6.69
N HIS A 830 11.07 -40.99 -6.48
CA HIS A 830 11.04 -42.45 -6.57
C HIS A 830 9.92 -43.00 -5.69
N LYS A 831 8.98 -43.75 -6.30
CA LYS A 831 7.87 -44.37 -5.58
C LYS A 831 8.40 -45.51 -4.73
N PHE A 832 8.21 -45.41 -3.42
CA PHE A 832 8.62 -46.45 -2.49
C PHE A 832 7.77 -47.69 -2.71
N THR A 833 8.43 -48.81 -2.96
CA THR A 833 7.85 -50.15 -2.99
C THR A 833 8.00 -50.81 -1.61
N LEU A 834 7.38 -51.97 -1.40
CA LEU A 834 7.49 -52.73 -0.14
C LEU A 834 8.95 -53.14 0.19
N ALA A 835 9.84 -53.16 -0.81
CA ALA A 835 11.25 -53.48 -0.63
C ALA A 835 12.12 -52.26 -0.30
N ASP A 836 11.60 -51.04 -0.47
CA ASP A 836 12.38 -49.81 -0.29
C ASP A 836 12.36 -49.35 1.17
N ARG A 837 13.54 -49.19 1.77
CA ARG A 837 13.68 -48.60 3.10
C ARG A 837 13.56 -47.08 3.02
N LYS A 838 12.64 -46.53 3.81
CA LYS A 838 12.43 -45.09 3.98
C LYS A 838 13.41 -44.52 4.99
N HIS A 839 13.99 -43.36 4.67
CA HIS A 839 14.99 -42.71 5.53
C HIS A 839 14.63 -41.26 5.81
N HIS A 840 14.49 -40.92 7.08
CA HIS A 840 14.24 -39.54 7.50
C HIS A 840 15.52 -38.72 7.55
N CYS A 841 15.44 -37.51 7.03
CA CYS A 841 16.50 -36.51 7.25
C CYS A 841 16.40 -35.97 8.68
N ARG A 842 17.47 -36.08 9.48
CA ARG A 842 17.46 -35.60 10.87
C ARG A 842 17.34 -34.07 11.00
N ASN A 843 17.53 -33.31 9.91
CA ASN A 843 17.42 -31.84 9.92
C ASN A 843 16.05 -31.32 9.45
N CYS A 844 15.46 -31.87 8.38
CA CYS A 844 14.15 -31.43 7.86
C CYS A 844 13.00 -32.42 8.09
N GLY A 845 13.29 -33.62 8.59
CA GLY A 845 12.34 -34.69 8.94
C GLY A 845 11.50 -35.30 7.81
N GLN A 846 11.72 -34.87 6.56
CA GLN A 846 11.15 -35.48 5.34
C GLN A 846 11.74 -36.87 5.04
N ILE A 847 11.03 -37.65 4.21
CA ILE A 847 11.39 -39.03 3.84
C ILE A 847 12.10 -39.11 2.50
N PHE A 848 13.25 -39.75 2.49
CA PHE A 848 14.10 -39.92 1.32
C PHE A 848 14.47 -41.38 1.10
N CYS A 849 14.84 -41.72 -0.14
CA CYS A 849 15.53 -42.97 -0.41
C CYS A 849 16.95 -42.95 0.17
N SER A 850 17.59 -44.12 0.20
CA SER A 850 18.95 -44.29 0.74
C SER A 850 19.95 -43.35 0.05
N THR A 851 19.83 -43.19 -1.27
CA THR A 851 20.69 -42.34 -2.10
C THR A 851 20.53 -40.85 -1.78
N CYS A 852 19.30 -40.35 -1.62
CA CYS A 852 19.02 -38.94 -1.37
C CYS A 852 19.30 -38.49 0.08
N SER A 853 19.47 -39.44 1.00
CA SER A 853 19.78 -39.22 2.42
C SER A 853 21.13 -39.76 2.88
N ARG A 854 22.06 -40.07 1.97
CA ARG A 854 23.33 -40.73 2.31
C ARG A 854 24.34 -39.89 3.11
N PHE A 855 24.00 -38.66 3.46
CA PHE A 855 24.94 -37.70 4.04
C PHE A 855 24.80 -37.67 5.55
N GLU A 856 25.88 -37.36 6.26
CA GLU A 856 25.88 -37.19 7.72
C GLU A 856 26.46 -35.83 8.08
N SER A 857 25.81 -35.10 8.99
CA SER A 857 26.30 -33.81 9.46
C SER A 857 26.09 -33.67 10.95
N HIS A 858 26.98 -32.91 11.60
CA HIS A 858 26.68 -32.38 12.92
C HIS A 858 25.52 -31.38 12.82
N ILE A 859 24.61 -31.43 13.79
CA ILE A 859 23.49 -30.51 13.92
C ILE A 859 23.59 -29.91 15.31
N THR A 860 24.37 -28.83 15.42
CA THR A 860 24.69 -28.13 16.67
C THR A 860 23.45 -27.77 17.48
N ARG A 861 22.37 -27.34 16.80
CA ARG A 861 21.06 -27.03 17.43
C ARG A 861 20.32 -28.20 18.09
N MET A 862 20.74 -29.45 17.90
CA MET A 862 20.09 -30.63 18.49
C MET A 862 20.88 -31.29 19.62
N ASN A 863 22.04 -30.74 20.02
CA ASN A 863 22.91 -31.32 21.05
C ASN A 863 23.26 -32.81 20.84
N ILE A 864 23.32 -33.25 19.58
CA ILE A 864 23.75 -34.61 19.23
C ILE A 864 25.27 -34.56 19.01
N SER A 865 26.02 -35.28 19.84
CA SER A 865 27.49 -35.29 19.84
C SER A 865 28.11 -36.01 18.63
N ARG A 866 27.30 -36.69 17.82
CA ARG A 866 27.73 -37.45 16.64
C ARG A 866 27.04 -36.96 15.36
N PRO A 867 27.70 -37.04 14.19
CA PRO A 867 27.05 -36.77 12.91
C PRO A 867 25.79 -37.62 12.73
N VAL A 868 24.75 -37.04 12.15
CA VAL A 868 23.47 -37.72 11.92
C VAL A 868 23.05 -37.62 10.47
N ARG A 869 22.31 -38.64 10.01
CA ARG A 869 21.85 -38.77 8.64
C ARG A 869 20.96 -37.61 8.21
N VAL A 870 21.30 -36.96 7.11
CA VAL A 870 20.58 -35.82 6.54
C VAL A 870 20.43 -35.96 5.03
N CYS A 871 19.40 -35.34 4.47
CA CYS A 871 19.25 -35.23 3.02
C CYS A 871 20.30 -34.29 2.43
N ARG A 872 20.56 -34.44 1.13
CA ARG A 872 21.54 -33.61 0.41
C ARG A 872 21.35 -32.11 0.65
N LYS A 873 20.10 -31.64 0.58
CA LYS A 873 19.74 -30.22 0.78
C LYS A 873 20.04 -29.72 2.19
N CYS A 874 19.91 -30.59 3.19
CA CYS A 874 20.20 -30.26 4.58
C CYS A 874 21.69 -30.36 4.90
N PHE A 875 22.39 -31.33 4.32
CA PHE A 875 23.85 -31.45 4.42
C PHE A 875 24.55 -30.19 3.92
N LEU A 876 24.20 -29.73 2.72
CA LEU A 876 24.79 -28.52 2.13
C LEU A 876 24.48 -27.25 2.95
N ARG A 877 23.26 -27.14 3.49
CA ARG A 877 22.88 -26.02 4.38
C ARG A 877 23.65 -26.02 5.69
N LEU A 878 23.84 -27.19 6.31
CA LEU A 878 24.53 -27.31 7.58
C LEU A 878 26.03 -27.00 7.44
N GLN A 879 26.65 -27.35 6.30
CA GLN A 879 28.04 -26.99 6.00
C GLN A 879 28.26 -25.48 5.77
N GLN A 880 27.24 -24.74 5.33
CA GLN A 880 27.32 -23.28 5.17
C GLN A 880 27.14 -22.50 6.48
N SER A 881 26.57 -23.16 7.50
CA SER A 881 26.32 -22.59 8.84
C SER A 881 27.31 -23.06 9.91
N SER A 882 28.36 -23.79 9.51
CA SER A 882 29.41 -24.33 10.38
C SER A 882 30.61 -23.39 10.46
#